data_AF-A0A8H6D8A6-F1
#
_entry.id   AF-A0A8H6D8A6-F1
#
_cell.length_a   1.000
_cell.length_b   1.000
_cell.length_c   1.000
_cell.angle_alpha   90.00
_cell.angle_beta   90.00
_cell.angle_gamma   90.00
#
_symmetry.space_group_name_H-M   'P 1'
#
loop_
_entity.id
_entity.type
_entity.pdbx_description
1 polymer ?
#
loop_
_entity_poly.entity_id
_entity_poly.type
_entity_poly.pdbx_seq_one_letter_code
_entity_poly.pdbx_strand_id
1 'polypeptide(L)'
;MPTEPVGMAGINSSAYAWSQEFFDRQIQKYPAENIPAVATFSSVHDLIKKFLSASGDMEAFLGPSTYQMLELEPLCASCSIDDLRSGTNPRVTRPMALLDDRCRRMHHSEPPGGHMRRNRGSLSSSQLLQELNKSRYGCVGETDAARRLLYVANPDCCVIVALASTASSVQATFLPDFFYKYLGSRTSLGIHRPMRGPLIFGLEFHLQFYVWCEGGQEFHDLRKKRNGKPLRQSRQPFYLKLDGRNEPQVHIYETQVSCLITGIDEDSWVAYQFFDTYYLEDKTLEQREEHGVKPDPLTGGLFDANLPIWTPREYFLIVYECRLKQVRHAMHNLVARLFLRLEPYTQDEGDMTASPVERIVESMAQKKLTQRILNEANSFLNPTIHSICKAIEVWDRFSRRDLAYLSDILKSDSKKSPIPSVKVVTMIEDHIDALRDLQRRAEEQRDLCAGLARKLEMQIVMEDNELTARQQAGSEMTRYWTGIGLVFLPLSAVTGIFSSALPNGNDKRHWVGTWASMPQEVEPANLAPAPFGGADAAAQFANTTLRQTFHMSIGADKIRIRFSNIFGKTELPITAASIALPVGGKAGVGQIDTKTTKQLKFKGEKSVSVPAGEIVYSDPIDFKLKPLSNLALSVYTEKGQLGNKITGHPGSRTTSWMQKGNHVNGASVSEGSTKHWYFANGVDSWAPKDHFAVVLLGDSITDGRGSTDDTNDRWSDALAAHLQESGMTNVAVNNMAAGGNAILSGGLGPILLQRYKRDALEQPGAKFVVVFEGVNDIGPSATDEATQKRIKEGLIAAYIQIAKDIKKAGMATIGATITQMLGNQYHSPEREVTRVAINDWILKNGTFDHTVDFASLIGSGDKLLPQYDSGDGLHPNPAAYKLMGTKFPIKVFKK
;
A
#
# COMPACT_ATOMS: atom_id res chain seq x y z
N MET A 1 12.55 37.96 22.01
CA MET A 1 11.35 38.28 21.22
C MET A 1 10.43 37.08 21.27
N PRO A 2 9.12 37.23 21.57
CA PRO A 2 8.24 36.08 21.63
C PRO A 2 8.04 35.54 20.22
N THR A 3 8.28 34.24 20.07
CA THR A 3 7.98 33.44 18.89
C THR A 3 6.48 33.52 18.59
N GLU A 4 6.13 34.02 17.41
CA GLU A 4 4.75 33.96 16.91
C GLU A 4 4.28 32.50 16.85
N PRO A 5 3.08 32.18 17.34
CA PRO A 5 2.51 30.85 17.16
C PRO A 5 1.90 30.70 15.77
N VAL A 6 2.27 29.59 15.12
CA VAL A 6 1.55 28.82 14.09
C VAL A 6 0.75 29.64 13.06
N GLY A 7 1.23 29.61 11.81
CA GLY A 7 0.65 30.28 10.65
C GLY A 7 -0.87 30.09 10.48
N MET A 8 -1.63 31.04 11.01
CA MET A 8 -3.02 31.33 10.66
C MET A 8 -3.10 32.59 9.77
N ALA A 9 -2.10 32.83 8.92
CA ALA A 9 -2.14 33.91 7.94
C ALA A 9 -2.61 33.37 6.58
N GLY A 10 -3.94 33.30 6.37
CA GLY A 10 -4.45 33.03 5.03
C GLY A 10 -5.92 32.60 4.89
N ILE A 11 -6.58 32.18 5.97
CA ILE A 11 -7.99 31.75 5.88
C ILE A 11 -8.87 32.89 6.41
N ASN A 12 -9.81 33.36 5.59
CA ASN A 12 -10.83 34.32 6.01
C ASN A 12 -11.69 33.69 7.12
N SER A 13 -11.38 34.00 8.39
CA SER A 13 -11.90 33.29 9.56
C SER A 13 -13.41 33.45 9.76
N SER A 14 -14.05 34.38 9.05
CA SER A 14 -15.50 34.59 9.11
C SER A 14 -16.30 33.40 8.55
N ALA A 15 -15.74 32.65 7.60
CA ALA A 15 -16.42 31.49 6.99
C ALA A 15 -16.52 30.27 7.92
N TYR A 16 -15.68 30.22 8.97
CA TYR A 16 -15.58 29.10 9.91
C TYR A 16 -16.13 29.45 11.30
N ALA A 17 -16.75 30.62 11.46
CA ALA A 17 -17.37 31.02 12.71
C ALA A 17 -18.60 30.17 13.03
N TRP A 18 -18.81 29.92 14.32
CA TRP A 18 -20.09 29.40 14.81
C TRP A 18 -21.13 30.51 14.75
N SER A 19 -22.35 30.17 14.32
CA SER A 19 -23.47 31.11 14.33
C SER A 19 -23.79 31.53 15.76
N GLN A 20 -24.24 32.77 15.97
CA GLN A 20 -24.62 33.26 17.30
C GLN A 20 -25.67 32.35 17.99
N GLU A 21 -26.58 31.77 17.21
CA GLU A 21 -27.58 30.78 17.67
C GLU A 21 -26.98 29.55 18.38
N PHE A 22 -25.72 29.18 18.09
CA PHE A 22 -25.02 28.09 18.79
C PHE A 22 -24.64 28.46 20.24
N PHE A 23 -24.52 29.75 20.53
CA PHE A 23 -24.19 30.27 21.86
C PHE A 23 -25.44 30.73 22.64
N ASP A 24 -26.54 31.03 21.95
CA ASP A 24 -27.73 31.66 22.53
C ASP A 24 -28.69 30.69 23.29
N ARG A 25 -28.28 29.44 23.57
CA ARG A 25 -29.08 28.40 24.26
C ARG A 25 -30.46 28.17 23.63
N GLN A 26 -30.57 27.13 22.83
CA GLN A 26 -31.77 26.74 22.11
C GLN A 26 -32.75 25.94 22.98
N ILE A 27 -33.08 26.43 24.18
CA ILE A 27 -33.86 25.70 25.22
C ILE A 27 -35.19 25.16 24.67
N GLN A 28 -35.83 25.89 23.75
CA GLN A 28 -37.08 25.48 23.12
C GLN A 28 -36.94 24.22 22.24
N LYS A 29 -35.74 23.92 21.76
CA LYS A 29 -35.44 22.72 20.95
C LYS A 29 -35.08 21.51 21.81
N TYR A 30 -34.71 21.70 23.08
CA TYR A 30 -34.23 20.62 23.95
C TYR A 30 -35.26 19.49 24.15
N PRO A 31 -36.56 19.74 24.35
CA PRO A 31 -37.54 18.66 24.51
C PRO A 31 -37.63 17.71 23.32
N ALA A 32 -37.22 18.12 22.11
CA ALA A 32 -37.18 17.24 20.94
C ALA A 32 -36.17 16.08 21.12
N GLU A 33 -35.15 16.25 21.98
CA GLU A 33 -34.21 15.18 22.33
C GLU A 33 -34.85 14.03 23.14
N ASN A 34 -36.08 14.21 23.62
CA ASN A 34 -36.84 13.13 24.28
C ASN A 34 -37.52 12.17 23.28
N ILE A 35 -37.57 12.55 21.99
CA ILE A 35 -38.35 11.85 20.97
C ILE A 35 -37.39 11.04 20.08
N PRO A 36 -37.47 9.70 20.07
CA PRO A 36 -36.66 8.88 19.19
C PRO A 36 -36.95 9.17 17.71
N ALA A 37 -35.91 9.16 16.86
CA ALA A 37 -36.04 9.30 15.41
C ALA A 37 -36.87 8.16 14.79
N VAL A 38 -36.81 6.98 15.39
CA VAL A 38 -37.63 5.82 15.00
C VAL A 38 -38.61 5.49 16.12
N ALA A 39 -39.80 6.09 16.06
CA ALA A 39 -40.82 5.90 17.10
C ALA A 39 -41.43 4.49 17.13
N THR A 40 -41.55 3.82 15.98
CA THR A 40 -42.19 2.50 15.87
C THR A 40 -41.51 1.61 14.82
N PHE A 41 -41.26 0.35 15.18
CA PHE A 41 -40.65 -0.65 14.31
C PHE A 41 -41.19 -2.05 14.61
N SER A 42 -41.25 -2.93 13.60
CA SER A 42 -41.78 -4.30 13.74
C SER A 42 -40.72 -5.36 14.04
N SER A 43 -39.45 -5.04 13.79
CA SER A 43 -38.31 -5.93 14.01
C SER A 43 -37.02 -5.12 14.17
N VAL A 44 -35.93 -5.76 14.62
CA VAL A 44 -34.60 -5.12 14.66
C VAL A 44 -34.13 -4.71 13.26
N HIS A 45 -34.41 -5.52 12.23
CA HIS A 45 -34.09 -5.17 10.86
C HIS A 45 -34.86 -3.90 10.40
N ASP A 46 -36.16 -3.81 10.71
CA ASP A 46 -36.99 -2.63 10.41
C ASP A 46 -36.50 -1.38 11.17
N LEU A 47 -36.09 -1.53 12.43
CA LEU A 47 -35.47 -0.46 13.22
C LEU A 47 -34.22 0.07 12.53
N ILE A 48 -33.25 -0.79 12.21
CA ILE A 48 -31.99 -0.36 11.58
C ILE A 48 -32.25 0.29 10.24
N LYS A 49 -33.14 -0.28 9.41
CA LYS A 49 -33.50 0.31 8.11
C LYS A 49 -34.09 1.71 8.24
N LYS A 50 -35.04 1.91 9.16
CA LYS A 50 -35.66 3.22 9.43
C LYS A 50 -34.65 4.21 10.04
N PHE A 51 -33.79 3.74 10.93
CA PHE A 51 -32.74 4.53 11.56
C PHE A 51 -31.75 5.07 10.51
N LEU A 52 -31.30 4.22 9.59
CA LEU A 52 -30.45 4.63 8.48
C LEU A 52 -31.17 5.58 7.51
N SER A 53 -32.49 5.43 7.34
CA SER A 53 -33.28 6.33 6.48
C SER A 53 -33.52 7.70 7.13
N ALA A 54 -33.60 7.74 8.46
CA ALA A 54 -33.78 8.97 9.23
C ALA A 54 -32.51 9.84 9.26
N SER A 55 -31.33 9.28 8.92
CA SER A 55 -30.06 10.00 8.94
C SER A 55 -29.95 11.09 7.88
N GLY A 56 -30.78 11.02 6.82
CA GLY A 56 -30.82 12.00 5.73
C GLY A 56 -29.44 12.29 5.17
N ASP A 57 -28.96 11.45 4.24
CA ASP A 57 -27.64 11.58 3.63
C ASP A 57 -27.36 13.03 3.19
N MET A 58 -26.46 13.72 3.90
CA MET A 58 -26.24 15.16 3.72
C MET A 58 -25.63 15.51 2.35
N GLU A 59 -25.23 14.50 1.56
CA GLU A 59 -24.71 14.68 0.20
C GLU A 59 -25.49 13.96 -0.93
N ALA A 60 -26.60 13.25 -0.72
CA ALA A 60 -27.24 12.57 -1.86
C ALA A 60 -28.77 12.33 -1.82
N PHE A 61 -29.37 12.61 -2.97
CA PHE A 61 -30.70 12.29 -3.48
C PHE A 61 -31.09 10.78 -3.51
N LEU A 62 -30.43 9.88 -2.76
CA LEU A 62 -30.44 8.42 -3.01
C LEU A 62 -30.90 7.50 -1.86
N GLY A 63 -31.30 8.03 -0.69
CA GLY A 63 -31.72 7.18 0.45
C GLY A 63 -30.54 6.55 1.21
N PRO A 64 -30.78 5.70 2.23
CA PRO A 64 -29.73 5.18 3.11
C PRO A 64 -28.62 4.50 2.31
N SER A 65 -27.38 4.92 2.55
CA SER A 65 -26.25 4.44 1.76
C SER A 65 -26.07 2.92 1.90
N THR A 66 -26.02 2.23 0.76
CA THR A 66 -26.05 0.76 0.67
C THR A 66 -24.94 0.10 1.49
N TYR A 67 -23.85 0.82 1.81
CA TYR A 67 -22.69 0.30 2.54
C TYR A 67 -22.85 0.26 4.06
N GLN A 68 -23.58 1.20 4.69
CA GLN A 68 -23.79 1.17 6.15
C GLN A 68 -24.67 0.00 6.56
N MET A 69 -25.69 -0.27 5.74
CA MET A 69 -26.59 -1.41 5.92
C MET A 69 -25.84 -2.74 5.83
N LEU A 70 -24.85 -2.87 4.92
CA LEU A 70 -24.04 -4.08 4.75
C LEU A 70 -23.21 -4.46 5.99
N GLU A 71 -22.84 -3.48 6.83
CA GLU A 71 -22.06 -3.72 8.07
C GLU A 71 -22.97 -3.92 9.29
N LEU A 72 -24.05 -3.12 9.41
CA LEU A 72 -24.94 -3.16 10.57
C LEU A 72 -25.88 -4.36 10.58
N GLU A 73 -26.40 -4.76 9.41
CA GLU A 73 -27.38 -5.86 9.32
C GLU A 73 -26.81 -7.20 9.81
N PRO A 74 -25.64 -7.68 9.36
CA PRO A 74 -25.09 -8.96 9.83
C PRO A 74 -24.79 -8.98 11.32
N LEU A 75 -24.36 -7.84 11.89
CA LEU A 75 -24.07 -7.71 13.32
C LEU A 75 -25.36 -7.74 14.15
N CYS A 76 -26.41 -7.03 13.70
CA CYS A 76 -27.66 -6.91 14.44
C CYS A 76 -28.62 -8.09 14.25
N ALA A 77 -28.36 -8.97 13.27
CA ALA A 77 -29.22 -10.10 12.93
C ALA A 77 -29.52 -11.05 14.11
N SER A 78 -28.59 -11.18 15.06
CA SER A 78 -28.76 -12.06 16.23
C SER A 78 -29.36 -11.37 17.47
N CYS A 79 -29.74 -10.09 17.37
CA CYS A 79 -30.27 -9.32 18.49
C CYS A 79 -31.80 -9.42 18.56
N SER A 80 -32.33 -9.53 19.78
CA SER A 80 -33.76 -9.49 20.07
C SER A 80 -34.06 -8.26 20.93
N ILE A 81 -34.98 -7.41 20.47
CA ILE A 81 -35.40 -6.23 21.25
C ILE A 81 -36.16 -6.63 22.53
N ASP A 82 -36.84 -7.77 22.52
CA ASP A 82 -37.59 -8.28 23.66
C ASP A 82 -36.66 -8.83 24.74
N ASP A 83 -35.54 -9.46 24.34
CA ASP A 83 -34.48 -9.85 25.26
C ASP A 83 -33.87 -8.61 25.93
N LEU A 84 -33.63 -7.55 25.14
CA LEU A 84 -33.09 -6.29 25.64
C LEU A 84 -34.03 -5.58 26.62
N ARG A 85 -35.35 -5.63 26.37
CA ARG A 85 -36.38 -5.06 27.25
C ARG A 85 -36.58 -5.88 28.52
N SER A 86 -36.61 -7.21 28.40
CA SER A 86 -36.85 -8.11 29.53
C SER A 86 -35.65 -8.25 30.46
N GLY A 87 -34.43 -8.12 29.92
CA GLY A 87 -33.19 -8.23 30.70
C GLY A 87 -32.94 -9.64 31.25
N THR A 88 -33.59 -10.66 30.69
CA THR A 88 -33.50 -12.05 31.20
C THR A 88 -32.39 -12.87 30.53
N ASN A 89 -31.96 -12.47 29.32
CA ASN A 89 -30.91 -13.16 28.59
C ASN A 89 -29.51 -12.79 29.14
N PRO A 90 -28.63 -13.75 29.48
CA PRO A 90 -27.27 -13.48 29.96
C PRO A 90 -26.44 -12.57 29.05
N ARG A 91 -26.74 -12.53 27.74
CA ARG A 91 -26.06 -11.63 26.78
C ARG A 91 -26.33 -10.15 27.03
N VAL A 92 -27.47 -9.79 27.64
CA VAL A 92 -27.88 -8.40 27.86
C VAL A 92 -27.71 -7.92 29.31
N THR A 93 -27.22 -8.80 30.19
CA THR A 93 -27.02 -8.51 31.62
C THR A 93 -25.56 -8.25 32.00
N ARG A 94 -24.60 -8.52 31.11
CA ARG A 94 -23.19 -8.16 31.31
C ARG A 94 -23.02 -6.63 31.34
N PRO A 95 -22.30 -6.05 32.32
CA PRO A 95 -21.97 -4.63 32.32
C PRO A 95 -21.07 -4.26 31.14
N MET A 96 -21.44 -3.22 30.39
CA MET A 96 -20.70 -2.78 29.18
C MET A 96 -20.60 -1.26 29.05
N ALA A 97 -21.43 -0.49 29.76
CA ALA A 97 -21.53 0.95 29.58
C ALA A 97 -21.46 1.73 30.90
N LEU A 98 -21.05 3.00 30.82
CA LEU A 98 -21.11 3.99 31.89
C LEU A 98 -21.83 5.23 31.36
N LEU A 99 -22.78 5.74 32.12
CA LEU A 99 -23.60 6.90 31.77
C LEU A 99 -23.43 8.00 32.83
N ASP A 100 -23.04 9.18 32.41
CA ASP A 100 -22.94 10.38 33.25
C ASP A 100 -23.81 11.50 32.65
N ASP A 101 -24.98 11.70 33.24
CA ASP A 101 -25.97 12.70 32.85
C ASP A 101 -25.93 13.88 33.82
N ARG A 102 -25.70 15.09 33.31
CA ARG A 102 -25.62 16.32 34.11
C ARG A 102 -26.33 17.50 33.47
N CYS A 103 -26.70 18.47 34.30
CA CYS A 103 -27.13 19.80 33.87
C CYS A 103 -26.48 20.89 34.74
N ARG A 104 -26.11 21.99 34.09
CA ARG A 104 -25.62 23.20 34.73
C ARG A 104 -26.72 24.26 34.64
N ARG A 105 -27.28 24.68 35.77
CA ARG A 105 -28.10 25.89 35.82
C ARG A 105 -27.13 27.07 36.08
N MET A 106 -27.51 28.29 35.73
CA MET A 106 -26.62 29.47 35.81
C MET A 106 -27.00 30.34 37.01
N HIS A 107 -27.13 29.77 38.21
CA HIS A 107 -27.27 30.53 39.45
C HIS A 107 -25.99 30.47 40.29
N HIS A 108 -25.64 31.60 40.94
CA HIS A 108 -24.39 31.79 41.69
C HIS A 108 -24.21 30.87 42.92
N SER A 109 -25.15 29.98 43.21
CA SER A 109 -25.16 29.08 44.38
C SER A 109 -25.02 27.60 44.03
N GLU A 110 -24.65 27.27 42.79
CA GLU A 110 -24.64 25.87 42.32
C GLU A 110 -23.33 25.13 42.59
N PRO A 111 -23.39 23.80 42.79
CA PRO A 111 -22.20 22.98 42.97
C PRO A 111 -21.32 23.06 41.72
N PRO A 112 -19.98 23.14 41.85
CA PRO A 112 -19.05 23.21 40.71
C PRO A 112 -19.24 22.08 39.68
N GLY A 113 -19.68 20.90 40.14
CA GLY A 113 -19.93 19.72 39.32
C GLY A 113 -21.26 19.71 38.55
N GLY A 114 -22.11 20.72 38.75
CA GLY A 114 -23.50 20.73 38.27
C GLY A 114 -24.40 19.72 38.98
N HIS A 115 -25.65 19.65 38.55
CA HIS A 115 -26.60 18.64 39.04
C HIS A 115 -26.45 17.36 38.22
N MET A 116 -26.10 16.26 38.88
CA MET A 116 -25.93 14.94 38.28
C MET A 116 -27.20 14.09 38.52
N ARG A 117 -27.65 13.34 37.50
CA ARG A 117 -28.66 12.28 37.70
C ARG A 117 -28.12 11.19 38.61
N ARG A 118 -29.01 10.35 39.16
CA ARG A 118 -28.58 9.23 40.00
C ARG A 118 -27.59 8.32 39.23
N ASN A 119 -26.35 8.24 39.71
CA ASN A 119 -25.35 7.34 39.15
C ASN A 119 -25.71 5.88 39.46
N ARG A 120 -25.83 5.05 38.42
CA ARG A 120 -26.15 3.61 38.52
C ARG A 120 -24.93 2.70 38.50
N GLY A 121 -23.73 3.27 38.32
CA GLY A 121 -22.51 2.50 38.08
C GLY A 121 -22.47 1.92 36.68
N SER A 122 -21.89 0.73 36.55
CA SER A 122 -21.81 0.02 35.27
C SER A 122 -23.18 -0.52 34.85
N LEU A 123 -23.53 -0.29 33.59
CA LEU A 123 -24.82 -0.62 33.00
C LEU A 123 -24.65 -1.78 32.02
N SER A 124 -25.54 -2.76 32.09
CA SER A 124 -25.73 -3.73 31.01
C SER A 124 -26.46 -3.09 29.82
N SER A 125 -26.51 -3.76 28.67
CA SER A 125 -27.23 -3.22 27.50
C SER A 125 -28.75 -3.05 27.76
N SER A 126 -29.35 -3.94 28.56
CA SER A 126 -30.74 -3.79 29.02
C SER A 126 -30.93 -2.59 29.97
N GLN A 127 -30.06 -2.44 30.96
CA GLN A 127 -30.12 -1.32 31.90
C GLN A 127 -29.84 0.02 31.20
N LEU A 128 -28.92 0.02 30.23
CA LEU A 128 -28.64 1.17 29.37
C LEU A 128 -29.89 1.57 28.59
N LEU A 129 -30.60 0.62 27.96
CA LEU A 129 -31.86 0.91 27.28
C LEU A 129 -32.90 1.53 28.23
N GLN A 130 -33.02 1.03 29.47
CA GLN A 130 -33.94 1.60 30.45
C GLN A 130 -33.58 3.04 30.84
N GLU A 131 -32.30 3.33 31.07
CA GLU A 131 -31.82 4.67 31.40
C GLU A 131 -31.94 5.64 30.21
N LEU A 132 -31.69 5.18 28.97
CA LEU A 132 -31.86 5.98 27.76
C LEU A 132 -33.32 6.28 27.41
N ASN A 133 -34.27 5.42 27.81
CA ASN A 133 -35.71 5.67 27.63
C ASN A 133 -36.27 6.74 28.58
N LYS A 134 -35.56 7.10 29.65
CA LYS A 134 -35.97 8.22 30.49
C LYS A 134 -35.83 9.52 29.70
N SER A 135 -36.84 10.40 29.80
CA SER A 135 -36.79 11.72 29.19
C SER A 135 -35.49 12.43 29.57
N ARG A 136 -34.78 12.97 28.58
CA ARG A 136 -33.56 13.74 28.75
C ARG A 136 -33.85 15.10 29.39
N TYR A 137 -35.00 15.68 29.08
CA TYR A 137 -35.50 16.94 29.63
C TYR A 137 -36.88 16.78 30.26
N GLY A 138 -37.09 17.36 31.44
CA GLY A 138 -38.38 17.31 32.15
C GLY A 138 -38.70 15.95 32.76
N CYS A 139 -37.69 15.14 33.08
CA CYS A 139 -37.89 13.85 33.74
C CYS A 139 -38.32 14.05 35.20
N VAL A 140 -39.46 13.48 35.58
CA VAL A 140 -39.99 13.62 36.93
C VAL A 140 -39.03 12.98 37.94
N GLY A 141 -38.54 13.77 38.90
CA GLY A 141 -37.68 13.30 39.98
C GLY A 141 -36.19 13.19 39.62
N GLU A 142 -35.78 13.55 38.41
CA GLU A 142 -34.39 13.58 37.96
C GLU A 142 -34.03 14.97 37.41
N THR A 143 -32.77 15.35 37.46
CA THR A 143 -32.30 16.57 36.78
C THR A 143 -32.30 16.38 35.26
N ASP A 144 -32.31 17.47 34.48
CA ASP A 144 -32.12 17.38 33.03
C ASP A 144 -30.73 16.82 32.69
N ALA A 145 -30.63 16.11 31.57
CA ALA A 145 -29.40 15.53 31.06
C ALA A 145 -28.85 16.36 29.89
N ALA A 146 -28.61 17.65 30.15
CA ALA A 146 -28.14 18.59 29.14
C ALA A 146 -26.77 18.18 28.56
N ARG A 147 -25.87 17.72 29.43
CA ARG A 147 -24.62 17.04 29.08
C ARG A 147 -24.77 15.55 29.40
N ARG A 148 -24.70 14.70 28.36
CA ARG A 148 -24.73 13.23 28.51
C ARG A 148 -23.41 12.64 28.04
N LEU A 149 -22.72 11.90 28.89
CA LEU A 149 -21.54 11.12 28.49
C LEU A 149 -21.87 9.64 28.54
N LEU A 150 -21.57 8.93 27.45
CA LEU A 150 -21.74 7.50 27.34
C LEU A 150 -20.43 6.85 26.92
N TYR A 151 -19.82 6.11 27.84
CA TYR A 151 -18.70 5.22 27.55
C TYR A 151 -19.23 3.81 27.34
N VAL A 152 -18.79 3.13 26.27
CA VAL A 152 -19.14 1.74 26.00
C VAL A 152 -17.88 0.93 25.69
N ALA A 153 -17.66 -0.11 26.49
CA ALA A 153 -16.64 -1.12 26.26
C ALA A 153 -17.20 -2.20 25.32
N ASN A 154 -16.45 -2.52 24.25
CA ASN A 154 -16.76 -3.58 23.30
C ASN A 154 -18.23 -3.56 22.79
N PRO A 155 -18.75 -2.43 22.29
CA PRO A 155 -20.14 -2.32 21.84
C PRO A 155 -20.50 -3.47 20.89
N ASP A 156 -21.58 -4.15 21.23
CA ASP A 156 -22.12 -5.28 20.52
C ASP A 156 -23.45 -4.91 19.83
N CYS A 157 -24.11 -5.91 19.25
CA CYS A 157 -25.41 -5.70 18.61
C CYS A 157 -26.47 -5.13 19.55
N CYS A 158 -26.47 -5.50 20.84
CA CYS A 158 -27.46 -5.07 21.81
C CYS A 158 -27.31 -3.59 22.14
N VAL A 159 -26.08 -3.11 22.30
CA VAL A 159 -25.81 -1.68 22.48
C VAL A 159 -26.23 -0.89 21.25
N ILE A 160 -25.86 -1.34 20.04
CA ILE A 160 -26.20 -0.63 18.80
C ILE A 160 -27.73 -0.51 18.66
N VAL A 161 -28.47 -1.57 18.96
CA VAL A 161 -29.94 -1.56 18.96
C VAL A 161 -30.52 -0.64 20.04
N ALA A 162 -29.94 -0.64 21.25
CA ALA A 162 -30.35 0.28 22.33
C ALA A 162 -30.21 1.75 21.90
N LEU A 163 -29.07 2.08 21.28
CA LEU A 163 -28.79 3.44 20.80
C LEU A 163 -29.68 3.80 19.61
N ALA A 164 -29.80 2.93 18.61
CA ALA A 164 -30.62 3.20 17.43
C ALA A 164 -32.11 3.38 17.77
N SER A 165 -32.62 2.68 18.77
CA SER A 165 -34.02 2.78 19.20
C SER A 165 -34.34 3.98 20.10
N THR A 166 -33.32 4.63 20.68
CA THR A 166 -33.50 5.76 21.62
C THR A 166 -32.92 7.08 21.11
N ALA A 167 -32.12 7.05 20.03
CA ALA A 167 -31.52 8.24 19.44
C ALA A 167 -32.57 9.24 18.94
N SER A 168 -32.43 10.50 19.32
CA SER A 168 -33.19 11.62 18.73
C SER A 168 -32.83 11.82 17.25
N SER A 169 -33.58 12.67 16.54
CA SER A 169 -33.24 13.03 15.16
C SER A 169 -31.84 13.65 15.03
N VAL A 170 -31.40 14.45 16.01
CA VAL A 170 -30.05 15.03 16.06
C VAL A 170 -29.00 13.93 16.17
N GLN A 171 -29.19 12.99 17.09
CA GLN A 171 -28.26 11.87 17.29
C GLN A 171 -28.24 10.93 16.08
N ALA A 172 -29.40 10.63 15.51
CA ALA A 172 -29.56 9.76 14.33
C ALA A 172 -28.94 10.33 13.05
N THR A 173 -28.64 11.64 13.02
CA THR A 173 -27.90 12.27 11.90
C THR A 173 -26.45 11.76 11.82
N PHE A 174 -25.80 11.55 12.97
CA PHE A 174 -24.36 11.23 13.02
C PHE A 174 -24.04 9.78 13.42
N LEU A 175 -24.90 9.16 14.24
CA LEU A 175 -24.66 7.81 14.76
C LEU A 175 -24.50 6.71 13.69
N PRO A 176 -25.24 6.70 12.56
CA PRO A 176 -25.05 5.71 11.50
C PRO A 176 -23.62 5.63 10.96
N ASP A 177 -23.04 6.80 10.64
CA ASP A 177 -21.69 6.87 10.09
C ASP A 177 -20.63 6.59 11.16
N PHE A 178 -20.89 7.02 12.41
CA PHE A 178 -20.09 6.67 13.57
C PHE A 178 -20.03 5.14 13.79
N PHE A 179 -21.18 4.45 13.72
CA PHE A 179 -21.22 2.98 13.81
C PHE A 179 -20.45 2.33 12.67
N TYR A 180 -20.65 2.82 11.45
CA TYR A 180 -19.95 2.30 10.28
C TYR A 180 -18.42 2.43 10.40
N LYS A 181 -17.92 3.61 10.78
CA LYS A 181 -16.48 3.86 10.98
C LYS A 181 -15.90 3.03 12.13
N TYR A 182 -16.68 2.85 13.20
CA TYR A 182 -16.29 1.98 14.30
C TYR A 182 -16.19 0.50 13.88
N LEU A 183 -17.24 -0.05 13.26
CA LEU A 183 -17.26 -1.45 12.85
C LEU A 183 -16.19 -1.74 11.77
N GLY A 184 -16.02 -0.82 10.83
CA GLY A 184 -15.09 -0.92 9.71
C GLY A 184 -13.60 -0.70 10.04
N SER A 185 -13.24 -0.50 11.32
CA SER A 185 -11.85 -0.23 11.75
C SER A 185 -11.24 1.02 11.09
N ARG A 186 -12.03 2.08 10.88
CA ARG A 186 -11.63 3.27 10.10
C ARG A 186 -11.05 4.36 10.97
N THR A 187 -9.82 4.79 10.71
CA THR A 187 -9.22 5.98 11.33
C THR A 187 -9.75 7.26 10.66
N SER A 188 -10.27 8.21 11.45
CA SER A 188 -10.81 9.49 10.98
C SER A 188 -10.83 10.53 12.10
N LEU A 189 -10.88 11.81 11.74
CA LEU A 189 -10.98 12.96 12.64
C LEU A 189 -11.65 14.09 11.88
N GLY A 190 -12.65 14.75 12.45
CA GLY A 190 -13.35 15.83 11.76
C GLY A 190 -14.42 16.57 12.56
N ILE A 191 -14.85 17.70 11.99
CA ILE A 191 -16.00 18.50 12.45
C ILE A 191 -17.05 18.50 11.34
N HIS A 192 -18.24 17.99 11.66
CA HIS A 192 -19.36 17.89 10.73
C HIS A 192 -20.44 18.91 11.07
N ARG A 193 -20.87 19.66 10.05
CA ARG A 193 -21.97 20.62 10.12
C ARG A 193 -22.84 20.48 8.87
N PRO A 194 -24.17 20.39 9.01
CA PRO A 194 -25.07 20.41 7.86
C PRO A 194 -24.92 21.70 7.05
N MET A 195 -24.73 21.58 5.72
CA MET A 195 -24.67 22.73 4.81
C MET A 195 -26.02 23.47 4.71
N ARG A 196 -27.13 22.75 4.94
CA ARG A 196 -28.51 23.26 5.02
C ARG A 196 -29.27 22.45 6.07
N GLY A 197 -30.08 23.11 6.88
CA GLY A 197 -30.89 22.43 7.91
C GLY A 197 -30.70 23.01 9.30
N PRO A 198 -31.21 22.34 10.34
CA PRO A 198 -31.10 22.80 11.72
C PRO A 198 -29.63 22.96 12.13
N LEU A 199 -29.33 23.97 12.95
CA LEU A 199 -28.01 24.17 13.54
C LEU A 199 -27.74 23.06 14.56
N ILE A 200 -27.08 22.00 14.09
CA ILE A 200 -26.55 20.89 14.87
C ILE A 200 -25.10 20.66 14.48
N PHE A 201 -24.36 19.92 15.29
CA PHE A 201 -22.94 19.66 15.05
C PHE A 201 -22.54 18.24 15.44
N GLY A 202 -21.51 17.72 14.80
CA GLY A 202 -20.82 16.50 15.19
C GLY A 202 -19.30 16.73 15.23
N LEU A 203 -18.66 16.46 16.36
CA LEU A 203 -17.20 16.40 16.49
C LEU A 203 -16.85 14.94 16.69
N GLU A 204 -16.05 14.36 15.79
CA GLU A 204 -15.78 12.93 15.86
C GLU A 204 -14.32 12.59 15.61
N PHE A 205 -13.90 11.48 16.20
CA PHE A 205 -12.66 10.83 15.84
C PHE A 205 -12.75 9.32 16.02
N HIS A 206 -11.95 8.62 15.24
CA HIS A 206 -11.75 7.19 15.30
C HIS A 206 -10.26 6.93 15.16
N LEU A 207 -9.66 6.23 16.12
CA LEU A 207 -8.24 5.87 16.12
C LEU A 207 -8.13 4.36 16.26
N GLN A 208 -7.81 3.69 15.15
CA GLN A 208 -7.43 2.28 15.13
C GLN A 208 -5.97 2.16 15.56
N PHE A 209 -5.61 1.12 16.32
CA PHE A 209 -4.25 0.85 16.78
C PHE A 209 -4.06 -0.61 17.20
N TYR A 210 -2.84 -0.96 17.59
CA TYR A 210 -2.48 -2.30 18.05
C TYR A 210 -1.88 -2.25 19.45
N VAL A 211 -2.19 -3.26 20.27
CA VAL A 211 -1.72 -3.36 21.66
C VAL A 211 -0.92 -4.63 21.85
N TRP A 212 0.23 -4.51 22.49
CA TRP A 212 1.08 -5.61 22.94
C TRP A 212 0.73 -6.00 24.38
N CYS A 213 0.40 -7.28 24.59
CA CYS A 213 0.10 -7.83 25.91
C CYS A 213 0.99 -9.04 26.22
N GLU A 214 1.48 -9.10 27.46
CA GLU A 214 2.33 -10.18 27.97
C GLU A 214 1.60 -10.94 29.10
N GLY A 215 1.61 -12.26 29.03
CA GLY A 215 1.02 -13.16 30.02
C GLY A 215 -0.48 -13.36 29.83
N GLY A 216 -1.04 -14.33 30.58
CA GLY A 216 -2.47 -14.64 30.57
C GLY A 216 -2.94 -15.49 29.40
N GLN A 217 -4.25 -15.75 29.37
CA GLN A 217 -4.93 -16.47 28.29
C GLN A 217 -5.08 -15.58 27.06
N GLU A 218 -5.02 -16.17 25.85
CA GLU A 218 -5.37 -15.47 24.63
C GLU A 218 -6.86 -15.08 24.63
N PHE A 219 -7.14 -13.82 24.33
CA PHE A 219 -8.51 -13.32 24.17
C PHE A 219 -8.90 -13.20 22.70
N HIS A 220 -10.13 -13.57 22.37
CA HIS A 220 -10.67 -13.38 21.02
C HIS A 220 -11.89 -12.47 21.06
N ASP A 221 -11.99 -11.58 20.08
CA ASP A 221 -13.19 -10.76 19.92
C ASP A 221 -14.37 -11.67 19.54
N LEU A 222 -15.36 -11.73 20.43
CA LEU A 222 -16.55 -12.56 20.26
C LEU A 222 -17.51 -11.98 19.22
N ARG A 223 -17.38 -10.69 18.89
CA ARG A 223 -18.17 -10.03 17.86
C ARG A 223 -17.64 -10.45 16.50
N LYS A 224 -18.54 -10.69 15.55
CA LYS A 224 -18.18 -11.25 14.24
C LYS A 224 -18.58 -10.31 13.10
N LYS A 225 -17.72 -10.27 12.08
CA LYS A 225 -18.03 -9.66 10.78
C LYS A 225 -18.95 -10.58 9.99
N ARG A 226 -19.48 -10.09 8.86
CA ARG A 226 -20.34 -10.86 7.94
C ARG A 226 -19.75 -12.20 7.50
N ASN A 227 -18.42 -12.28 7.35
CA ASN A 227 -17.72 -13.50 6.94
C ASN A 227 -17.45 -14.49 8.10
N GLY A 228 -18.02 -14.26 9.28
CA GLY A 228 -17.86 -15.10 10.46
C GLY A 228 -16.54 -14.93 11.21
N LYS A 229 -15.61 -14.11 10.71
CA LYS A 229 -14.35 -13.78 11.40
C LYS A 229 -14.58 -12.79 12.54
N PRO A 230 -13.72 -12.77 13.57
CA PRO A 230 -13.75 -11.75 14.62
C PRO A 230 -13.75 -10.32 14.07
N LEU A 231 -14.44 -9.41 14.76
CA LEU A 231 -14.50 -7.98 14.43
C LEU A 231 -13.11 -7.34 14.53
N ARG A 232 -12.34 -7.74 15.54
CA ARG A 232 -10.92 -7.40 15.75
C ARG A 232 -10.06 -8.65 15.79
N GLN A 233 -8.87 -8.57 15.20
CA GLN A 233 -7.95 -9.70 15.17
C GLN A 233 -7.08 -9.76 16.43
N SER A 234 -6.89 -10.98 16.93
CA SER A 234 -5.86 -11.33 17.91
C SER A 234 -4.80 -12.17 17.20
N ARG A 235 -3.53 -11.91 17.50
CA ARG A 235 -2.41 -12.64 16.90
C ARG A 235 -1.34 -12.93 17.94
N GLN A 236 -0.87 -14.16 17.98
CA GLN A 236 0.31 -14.56 18.74
C GLN A 236 1.53 -14.55 17.81
N PRO A 237 2.63 -13.85 18.15
CA PRO A 237 3.88 -13.97 17.42
C PRO A 237 4.57 -15.29 17.80
N PHE A 238 4.55 -16.28 16.90
CA PHE A 238 4.98 -17.65 17.19
C PHE A 238 6.49 -17.82 17.30
N TYR A 239 7.25 -17.08 16.50
CA TYR A 239 8.70 -17.23 16.35
C TYR A 239 9.51 -16.12 17.04
N LEU A 240 8.89 -15.02 17.45
CA LEU A 240 9.54 -13.94 18.21
C LEU A 240 9.67 -14.27 19.71
N LYS A 241 10.54 -15.20 20.09
CA LYS A 241 10.86 -15.51 21.50
C LYS A 241 12.29 -15.09 21.82
N LEU A 242 12.49 -14.42 22.96
CA LEU A 242 13.83 -14.19 23.53
C LEU A 242 14.12 -15.33 24.50
N ASP A 243 15.04 -16.20 24.10
CA ASP A 243 15.59 -17.33 24.86
C ASP A 243 14.64 -18.40 25.44
N GLY A 244 15.09 -19.65 25.27
CA GLY A 244 14.37 -20.83 25.71
C GLY A 244 14.39 -21.02 27.22
N ARG A 245 13.44 -20.38 27.92
CA ARG A 245 12.59 -20.90 29.03
C ARG A 245 12.22 -19.75 29.99
N ASN A 246 10.92 -19.61 30.26
CA ASN A 246 10.24 -18.67 31.18
C ASN A 246 9.80 -17.28 30.66
N GLU A 247 9.68 -17.03 29.35
CA GLU A 247 8.98 -15.81 28.90
C GLU A 247 7.44 -15.94 28.96
N PRO A 248 6.73 -14.88 29.36
CA PRO A 248 5.26 -14.84 29.29
C PRO A 248 4.79 -14.87 27.83
N GLN A 249 3.68 -15.55 27.56
CA GLN A 249 3.08 -15.58 26.22
C GLN A 249 2.70 -14.17 25.76
N VAL A 250 3.03 -13.83 24.52
CA VAL A 250 2.72 -12.54 23.92
C VAL A 250 1.49 -12.64 23.04
N HIS A 251 0.63 -11.63 23.10
CA HIS A 251 -0.50 -11.48 22.19
C HIS A 251 -0.58 -10.03 21.71
N ILE A 252 -0.85 -9.85 20.42
CA ILE A 252 -1.07 -8.56 19.78
C ILE A 252 -2.54 -8.46 19.38
N TYR A 253 -3.19 -7.39 19.84
CA TYR A 253 -4.62 -7.16 19.66
C TYR A 253 -4.88 -5.94 18.79
N GLU A 254 -5.72 -6.09 17.76
CA GLU A 254 -6.28 -4.98 17.00
C GLU A 254 -7.34 -4.27 17.84
N THR A 255 -7.25 -2.96 18.00
CA THR A 255 -8.18 -2.20 18.83
C THR A 255 -8.54 -0.86 18.18
N GLN A 256 -9.66 -0.29 18.58
CA GLN A 256 -10.08 1.02 18.17
C GLN A 256 -10.76 1.77 19.31
N VAL A 257 -10.44 3.06 19.39
CA VAL A 257 -11.13 4.04 20.22
C VAL A 257 -11.87 5.03 19.31
N SER A 258 -13.15 5.29 19.58
CA SER A 258 -14.00 6.13 18.73
C SER A 258 -14.89 7.03 19.55
N CYS A 259 -14.85 8.33 19.30
CA CYS A 259 -15.64 9.33 20.00
C CYS A 259 -16.50 10.13 19.03
N LEU A 260 -17.76 10.39 19.42
CA LEU A 260 -18.66 11.31 18.75
C LEU A 260 -19.26 12.24 19.80
N ILE A 261 -19.10 13.54 19.62
CA ILE A 261 -19.76 14.58 20.41
C ILE A 261 -20.74 15.30 19.48
N THR A 262 -22.03 15.22 19.78
CA THR A 262 -23.08 15.81 18.95
C THR A 262 -24.12 16.53 19.80
N GLY A 263 -24.72 17.58 19.26
CA GLY A 263 -25.70 18.37 19.99
C GLY A 263 -26.36 19.45 19.16
N ILE A 264 -27.19 20.22 19.86
CA ILE A 264 -27.90 21.38 19.31
C ILE A 264 -27.04 22.64 19.48
N ASP A 265 -26.43 22.80 20.66
CA ASP A 265 -25.63 23.97 21.04
C ASP A 265 -24.58 23.62 22.12
N GLU A 266 -23.94 24.64 22.70
CA GLU A 266 -22.91 24.45 23.73
C GLU A 266 -23.39 23.92 25.09
N ASP A 267 -24.71 23.95 25.36
CA ASP A 267 -25.28 23.54 26.64
C ASP A 267 -26.04 22.19 26.55
N SER A 268 -26.54 21.80 25.37
CA SER A 268 -27.25 20.55 25.12
C SER A 268 -26.53 19.64 24.12
N TRP A 269 -25.73 18.69 24.63
CA TRP A 269 -24.91 17.79 23.80
C TRP A 269 -24.66 16.44 24.47
N VAL A 270 -24.38 15.43 23.64
CA VAL A 270 -24.07 14.07 24.05
C VAL A 270 -22.71 13.65 23.50
N ALA A 271 -21.93 12.94 24.30
CA ALA A 271 -20.70 12.29 23.88
C ALA A 271 -20.84 10.77 23.95
N TYR A 272 -20.54 10.09 22.86
CA TYR A 272 -20.40 8.64 22.78
C TYR A 272 -18.91 8.31 22.68
N GLN A 273 -18.44 7.36 23.48
CA GLN A 273 -17.09 6.81 23.38
C GLN A 273 -17.17 5.30 23.33
N PHE A 274 -16.82 4.74 22.18
CA PHE A 274 -16.63 3.31 22.01
C PHE A 274 -15.16 2.97 22.17
N PHE A 275 -14.88 1.92 22.92
CA PHE A 275 -13.51 1.43 23.11
C PHE A 275 -13.45 -0.09 23.12
N ASP A 276 -12.59 -0.65 22.26
CA ASP A 276 -12.26 -2.06 22.24
C ASP A 276 -11.31 -2.41 23.39
N THR A 277 -11.83 -3.13 24.38
CA THR A 277 -11.12 -3.59 25.58
C THR A 277 -11.22 -5.11 25.78
N TYR A 278 -11.62 -5.87 24.76
CA TYR A 278 -11.87 -7.31 24.83
C TYR A 278 -10.65 -8.15 25.25
N TYR A 279 -9.45 -7.56 25.16
CA TYR A 279 -8.17 -8.14 25.57
C TYR A 279 -7.79 -7.84 27.03
N LEU A 280 -8.58 -6.99 27.70
CA LEU A 280 -8.49 -6.76 29.14
C LEU A 280 -9.53 -7.66 29.79
N GLU A 281 -9.16 -8.39 30.86
CA GLU A 281 -10.13 -9.14 31.68
C GLU A 281 -11.34 -8.25 32.08
N ASP A 282 -12.45 -8.84 32.55
CA ASP A 282 -13.73 -8.17 32.90
C ASP A 282 -13.64 -7.00 33.92
N LYS A 283 -12.45 -6.59 34.33
CA LYS A 283 -12.09 -5.54 35.30
C LYS A 283 -12.29 -4.09 34.79
N THR A 284 -12.66 -3.86 33.53
CA THR A 284 -12.54 -2.53 32.89
C THR A 284 -13.61 -1.49 33.24
N LEU A 285 -14.71 -1.88 33.90
CA LEU A 285 -15.82 -0.98 34.22
C LEU A 285 -16.00 -0.70 35.73
N GLU A 286 -15.08 -1.17 36.58
CA GLU A 286 -15.05 -0.80 38.00
C GLU A 286 -14.52 0.63 38.14
N GLN A 287 -15.42 1.63 38.16
CA GLN A 287 -15.06 2.97 38.62
C GLN A 287 -15.00 2.96 40.15
N ARG A 288 -13.79 2.95 40.72
CA ARG A 288 -13.62 3.24 42.15
C ARG A 288 -13.34 4.73 42.31
N GLU A 289 -14.22 5.41 43.03
CA GLU A 289 -13.93 6.76 43.52
C GLU A 289 -12.86 6.62 44.61
N GLU A 290 -11.72 7.25 44.39
CA GLU A 290 -10.59 7.24 45.33
C GLU A 290 -10.39 8.67 45.82
N HIS A 291 -10.40 8.86 47.15
CA HIS A 291 -10.25 10.18 47.79
C HIS A 291 -11.22 11.28 47.30
N GLY A 292 -12.40 10.92 46.81
CA GLY A 292 -13.43 11.86 46.33
C GLY A 292 -13.27 12.31 44.87
N VAL A 293 -12.29 11.77 44.15
CA VAL A 293 -12.08 12.02 42.71
C VAL A 293 -12.80 10.94 41.91
N LYS A 294 -13.68 11.34 40.99
CA LYS A 294 -14.41 10.42 40.11
C LYS A 294 -13.75 10.44 38.73
N PRO A 295 -13.15 9.35 38.22
CA PRO A 295 -12.47 9.39 36.94
C PRO A 295 -13.45 9.56 35.77
N ASP A 296 -13.19 10.52 34.87
CA ASP A 296 -13.90 10.64 33.59
C ASP A 296 -13.44 9.50 32.65
N PRO A 297 -14.33 8.53 32.34
CA PRO A 297 -13.93 7.38 31.54
C PRO A 297 -13.59 7.77 30.10
N LEU A 298 -14.11 8.88 29.55
CA LEU A 298 -13.84 9.31 28.17
C LEU A 298 -12.42 9.85 28.01
N THR A 299 -11.85 10.47 29.05
CA THR A 299 -10.45 10.92 29.07
C THR A 299 -9.48 9.83 29.54
N GLY A 300 -9.95 8.57 29.66
CA GLY A 300 -9.16 7.47 30.20
C GLY A 300 -8.89 7.58 31.70
N GLY A 301 -9.71 8.34 32.44
CA GLY A 301 -9.58 8.56 33.88
C GLY A 301 -8.61 9.67 34.29
N LEU A 302 -8.04 10.42 33.33
CA LEU A 302 -7.08 11.49 33.61
C LEU A 302 -7.70 12.77 34.19
N PHE A 303 -9.02 12.96 34.05
CA PHE A 303 -9.73 14.13 34.54
C PHE A 303 -10.80 13.71 35.55
N ASP A 304 -11.05 14.58 36.52
CA ASP A 304 -12.11 14.40 37.50
C ASP A 304 -13.47 14.77 36.88
N ALA A 305 -14.35 13.78 36.74
CA ALA A 305 -15.72 13.94 36.29
C ALA A 305 -16.52 14.85 37.22
N ASN A 306 -16.13 15.02 38.48
CA ASN A 306 -16.75 15.97 39.40
C ASN A 306 -16.41 17.44 39.09
N LEU A 307 -15.43 17.68 38.22
CA LEU A 307 -15.06 18.99 37.67
C LEU A 307 -15.28 18.98 36.14
N PRO A 308 -16.54 18.95 35.68
CA PRO A 308 -16.86 18.72 34.29
C PRO A 308 -16.42 19.88 33.38
N ILE A 309 -15.85 19.51 32.24
CA ILE A 309 -15.68 20.41 31.11
C ILE A 309 -17.04 20.51 30.40
N TRP A 310 -17.64 21.70 30.47
CA TRP A 310 -19.00 21.94 29.99
C TRP A 310 -19.08 22.21 28.49
N THR A 311 -18.04 22.83 27.92
CA THR A 311 -18.02 23.20 26.50
C THR A 311 -17.70 21.96 25.65
N PRO A 312 -18.55 21.57 24.69
CA PRO A 312 -18.34 20.35 23.90
C PRO A 312 -17.05 20.39 23.07
N ARG A 313 -16.66 21.59 22.60
CA ARG A 313 -15.48 21.82 21.77
C ARG A 313 -14.17 21.73 22.57
N GLU A 314 -14.14 22.29 23.77
CA GLU A 314 -13.00 22.13 24.69
C GLU A 314 -12.89 20.67 25.14
N TYR A 315 -14.03 20.04 25.46
CA TYR A 315 -14.08 18.64 25.86
C TYR A 315 -13.60 17.70 24.76
N PHE A 316 -13.97 17.95 23.50
CA PHE A 316 -13.50 17.19 22.34
C PHE A 316 -11.97 17.18 22.23
N LEU A 317 -11.33 18.35 22.30
CA LEU A 317 -9.87 18.46 22.22
C LEU A 317 -9.18 17.70 23.35
N ILE A 318 -9.71 17.80 24.58
CA ILE A 318 -9.15 17.12 25.75
C ILE A 318 -9.29 15.61 25.62
N VAL A 319 -10.48 15.11 25.24
CA VAL A 319 -10.70 13.68 25.01
C VAL A 319 -9.81 13.17 23.89
N TYR A 320 -9.68 13.91 22.79
CA TYR A 320 -8.79 13.53 21.68
C TYR A 320 -7.33 13.48 22.11
N GLU A 321 -6.82 14.48 22.83
CA GLU A 321 -5.46 14.49 23.37
C GLU A 321 -5.21 13.26 24.24
N CYS A 322 -6.08 13.00 25.22
CA CYS A 322 -5.94 11.88 26.14
C CYS A 322 -5.93 10.53 25.41
N ARG A 323 -6.79 10.37 24.39
CA ARG A 323 -6.86 9.13 23.60
C ARG A 323 -5.72 8.99 22.62
N LEU A 324 -5.31 10.05 21.95
CA LEU A 324 -4.14 10.04 21.08
C LEU A 324 -2.88 9.71 21.88
N LYS A 325 -2.74 10.27 23.08
CA LYS A 325 -1.68 9.90 24.02
C LYS A 325 -1.69 8.41 24.32
N GLN A 326 -2.85 7.84 24.66
CA GLN A 326 -2.98 6.40 24.93
C GLN A 326 -2.59 5.55 23.71
N VAL A 327 -3.09 5.91 22.53
CA VAL A 327 -2.79 5.26 21.24
C VAL A 327 -1.29 5.30 20.95
N ARG A 328 -0.67 6.48 21.08
CA ARG A 328 0.77 6.67 20.90
C ARG A 328 1.58 5.76 21.83
N HIS A 329 1.22 5.68 23.11
CA HIS A 329 1.93 4.80 24.06
C HIS A 329 1.79 3.33 23.68
N ALA A 330 0.61 2.89 23.27
CA ALA A 330 0.39 1.50 22.84
C ALA A 330 1.23 1.15 21.60
N MET A 331 1.20 2.01 20.58
CA MET A 331 2.00 1.83 19.36
C MET A 331 3.50 1.87 19.64
N HIS A 332 3.97 2.81 20.47
CA HIS A 332 5.38 2.90 20.85
C HIS A 332 5.81 1.64 21.60
N ASN A 333 5.01 1.16 22.57
CA ASN A 333 5.30 -0.07 23.29
C ASN A 333 5.42 -1.26 22.33
N LEU A 334 4.46 -1.43 21.42
CA LEU A 334 4.49 -2.47 20.40
C LEU A 334 5.78 -2.44 19.56
N VAL A 335 6.09 -1.28 18.98
CA VAL A 335 7.28 -1.12 18.11
C VAL A 335 8.57 -1.33 18.91
N ALA A 336 8.69 -0.74 20.11
CA ALA A 336 9.87 -0.90 20.96
C ALA A 336 10.09 -2.36 21.38
N ARG A 337 9.02 -3.07 21.77
CA ARG A 337 9.09 -4.50 22.14
C ARG A 337 9.49 -5.37 20.95
N LEU A 338 8.93 -5.10 19.76
CA LEU A 338 9.33 -5.79 18.54
C LEU A 338 10.81 -5.56 18.25
N PHE A 339 11.32 -4.33 18.39
CA PHE A 339 12.72 -4.03 18.16
C PHE A 339 13.64 -4.77 19.13
N LEU A 340 13.30 -4.78 20.43
CA LEU A 340 14.06 -5.53 21.43
C LEU A 340 14.12 -7.02 21.09
N ARG A 341 13.01 -7.62 20.62
CA ARG A 341 13.00 -9.03 20.21
C ARG A 341 13.74 -9.30 18.90
N LEU A 342 13.93 -8.27 18.08
CA LEU A 342 14.62 -8.36 16.80
C LEU A 342 16.12 -8.07 16.90
N GLU A 343 16.57 -7.43 17.99
CA GLU A 343 17.97 -7.06 18.19
C GLU A 343 18.97 -8.22 17.94
N PRO A 344 18.75 -9.44 18.48
CA PRO A 344 19.67 -10.57 18.23
C PRO A 344 19.77 -10.99 16.77
N TYR A 345 18.77 -10.66 15.94
CA TYR A 345 18.69 -11.03 14.53
C TYR A 345 19.07 -9.90 13.58
N THR A 346 19.30 -8.69 14.12
CA THR A 346 19.52 -7.45 13.35
C THR A 346 20.87 -6.80 13.63
N GLN A 347 21.63 -7.24 14.64
CA GLN A 347 23.01 -6.81 14.88
C GLN A 347 23.98 -7.38 13.83
N ASP A 348 24.96 -6.56 13.47
CA ASP A 348 25.93 -6.75 12.37
C ASP A 348 26.87 -7.95 12.58
N GLU A 349 27.37 -8.53 11.48
CA GLU A 349 28.33 -9.65 11.44
C GLU A 349 29.71 -9.23 11.99
N GLY A 350 29.81 -9.08 13.32
CA GLY A 350 31.00 -8.58 14.00
C GLY A 350 31.42 -9.40 15.21
N ASP A 351 31.68 -10.70 15.06
CA ASP A 351 32.71 -11.34 15.90
C ASP A 351 33.41 -12.52 15.20
N MET A 352 34.72 -12.38 15.06
CA MET A 352 35.64 -13.30 14.39
C MET A 352 36.29 -14.25 15.40
N THR A 353 35.60 -15.25 15.96
CA THR A 353 36.29 -16.37 16.67
C THR A 353 35.43 -17.65 16.79
N ALA A 354 35.45 -18.56 15.80
CA ALA A 354 35.11 -19.99 16.00
C ALA A 354 35.56 -20.86 14.80
N SER A 355 35.85 -22.15 15.00
CA SER A 355 36.54 -23.01 14.01
C SER A 355 35.63 -23.57 12.87
N PRO A 356 36.20 -24.15 11.78
CA PRO A 356 35.47 -24.42 10.53
C PRO A 356 34.63 -25.71 10.48
N VAL A 357 34.80 -26.66 11.40
CA VAL A 357 34.21 -28.02 11.25
C VAL A 357 32.87 -28.21 12.00
N GLU A 358 32.59 -27.40 13.02
CA GLU A 358 31.28 -27.40 13.73
C GLU A 358 30.18 -26.66 12.94
N ARG A 359 30.52 -25.84 11.94
CA ARG A 359 29.58 -24.96 11.20
C ARG A 359 28.67 -25.63 10.18
N ILE A 360 28.87 -26.90 9.82
CA ILE A 360 28.28 -27.47 8.60
C ILE A 360 26.88 -28.08 8.82
N VAL A 361 26.50 -28.48 10.04
CA VAL A 361 25.19 -29.11 10.33
C VAL A 361 24.22 -28.18 11.08
N GLU A 362 24.70 -27.09 11.69
CA GLU A 362 23.86 -26.09 12.38
C GLU A 362 23.38 -24.92 11.48
N SER A 363 23.80 -24.87 10.22
CA SER A 363 23.71 -23.67 9.36
C SER A 363 22.33 -23.38 8.73
N MET A 364 21.59 -24.38 8.22
CA MET A 364 20.39 -24.09 7.40
C MET A 364 19.08 -23.96 8.18
N ALA A 365 18.88 -24.78 9.22
CA ALA A 365 17.69 -24.70 10.06
C ALA A 365 17.62 -23.35 10.80
N GLN A 366 18.78 -22.87 11.28
CA GLN A 366 18.90 -21.58 11.95
C GLN A 366 18.64 -20.39 11.00
N LYS A 367 19.14 -20.45 9.76
CA LYS A 367 18.81 -19.46 8.71
C LYS A 367 17.32 -19.46 8.37
N LYS A 368 16.71 -20.64 8.18
CA LYS A 368 15.26 -20.80 7.92
C LYS A 368 14.40 -20.33 9.11
N LEU A 369 14.89 -20.46 10.35
CA LEU A 369 14.23 -19.93 11.55
C LEU A 369 14.34 -18.41 11.61
N THR A 370 15.54 -17.86 11.45
CA THR A 370 15.80 -16.41 11.45
C THR A 370 14.99 -15.71 10.36
N GLN A 371 14.95 -16.27 9.15
CA GLN A 371 14.12 -15.75 8.07
C GLN A 371 12.62 -15.73 8.42
N ARG A 372 12.11 -16.78 9.09
CA ARG A 372 10.72 -16.82 9.56
C ARG A 372 10.44 -15.76 10.61
N ILE A 373 11.36 -15.53 11.55
CA ILE A 373 11.26 -14.49 12.58
C ILE A 373 11.18 -13.10 11.94
N LEU A 374 12.09 -12.80 10.99
CA LEU A 374 12.11 -11.51 10.29
C LEU A 374 10.84 -11.29 9.44
N ASN A 375 10.37 -12.33 8.75
CA ASN A 375 9.12 -12.28 7.98
C ASN A 375 7.89 -12.09 8.87
N GLU A 376 7.84 -12.78 10.01
CA GLU A 376 6.75 -12.63 10.98
C GLU A 376 6.74 -11.21 11.58
N ALA A 377 7.90 -10.67 11.96
CA ALA A 377 7.99 -9.29 12.44
C ALA A 377 7.51 -8.27 11.40
N ASN A 378 7.87 -8.44 10.13
CA ASN A 378 7.36 -7.61 9.03
C ASN A 378 5.82 -7.70 8.90
N SER A 379 5.22 -8.85 9.20
CA SER A 379 3.77 -9.01 9.18
C SER A 379 3.03 -8.19 10.26
N PHE A 380 3.73 -7.82 11.35
CA PHE A 380 3.23 -6.95 12.42
C PHE A 380 3.60 -5.47 12.24
N LEU A 381 4.81 -5.20 11.75
CA LEU A 381 5.27 -3.83 11.50
C LEU A 381 4.43 -3.12 10.42
N ASN A 382 4.10 -3.81 9.32
CA ASN A 382 3.32 -3.22 8.24
C ASN A 382 1.95 -2.62 8.67
N PRO A 383 1.06 -3.38 9.34
CA PRO A 383 -0.22 -2.81 9.79
C PRO A 383 -0.03 -1.76 10.90
N THR A 384 1.00 -1.88 11.73
CA THR A 384 1.32 -0.88 12.77
C THR A 384 1.76 0.44 12.16
N ILE A 385 2.68 0.41 11.19
CA ILE A 385 3.12 1.60 10.43
C ILE A 385 1.91 2.23 9.73
N HIS A 386 1.09 1.43 9.06
CA HIS A 386 -0.11 1.94 8.39
C HIS A 386 -1.05 2.69 9.36
N SER A 387 -1.24 2.13 10.56
CA SER A 387 -2.04 2.74 11.62
C SER A 387 -1.46 4.07 12.12
N ILE A 388 -0.14 4.13 12.34
CA ILE A 388 0.59 5.37 12.69
C ILE A 388 0.43 6.43 11.59
N CYS A 389 0.67 6.06 10.32
CA CYS A 389 0.54 6.96 9.18
C CYS A 389 -0.87 7.55 9.09
N LYS A 390 -1.91 6.73 9.31
CA LYS A 390 -3.29 7.19 9.28
C LYS A 390 -3.62 8.16 10.40
N ALA A 391 -3.12 7.94 11.61
CA ALA A 391 -3.29 8.87 12.73
C ALA A 391 -2.66 10.25 12.44
N ILE A 392 -1.45 10.27 11.84
CA ILE A 392 -0.77 11.49 11.41
C ILE A 392 -1.56 12.19 10.30
N GLU A 393 -1.98 11.44 9.27
CA GLU A 393 -2.67 11.98 8.09
C GLU A 393 -3.99 12.68 8.47
N VAL A 394 -4.78 12.08 9.37
CA VAL A 394 -6.07 12.67 9.76
C VAL A 394 -5.89 13.92 10.60
N TRP A 395 -4.86 13.98 11.46
CA TRP A 395 -4.50 15.21 12.16
C TRP A 395 -4.05 16.31 11.22
N ASP A 396 -3.14 16.01 10.28
CA ASP A 396 -2.63 17.01 9.33
C ASP A 396 -3.73 17.56 8.41
N ARG A 397 -4.77 16.77 8.16
CA ARG A 397 -5.97 17.24 7.45
C ARG A 397 -6.84 18.12 8.35
N PHE A 398 -7.08 17.70 9.59
CA PHE A 398 -7.87 18.42 10.57
C PHE A 398 -7.24 19.78 10.92
N SER A 399 -5.94 19.82 11.19
CA SER A 399 -5.20 21.03 11.56
C SER A 399 -5.26 22.11 10.46
N ARG A 400 -5.19 21.69 9.19
CA ARG A 400 -5.25 22.60 8.03
C ARG A 400 -6.66 23.07 7.67
N ARG A 401 -7.71 22.33 8.03
CA ARG A 401 -9.08 22.59 7.57
C ARG A 401 -10.03 22.87 8.73
N ASP A 402 -10.20 21.89 9.60
CA ASP A 402 -11.29 21.87 10.59
C ASP A 402 -10.92 22.63 11.86
N LEU A 403 -9.63 22.74 12.20
CA LEU A 403 -9.16 23.48 13.38
C LEU A 403 -9.58 24.97 13.33
N ALA A 404 -9.83 25.52 12.14
CA ALA A 404 -10.38 26.86 11.96
C ALA A 404 -11.73 27.06 12.67
N TYR A 405 -12.56 26.01 12.76
CA TYR A 405 -13.82 26.03 13.52
C TYR A 405 -13.62 26.11 15.04
N LEU A 406 -12.40 25.96 15.54
CA LEU A 406 -12.07 26.06 16.96
C LEU A 406 -11.30 27.36 17.28
N SER A 407 -11.14 28.26 16.30
CA SER A 407 -10.28 29.43 16.43
C SER A 407 -10.67 30.41 17.55
N ASP A 408 -11.95 30.49 17.93
CA ASP A 408 -12.44 31.32 19.03
C ASP A 408 -11.95 30.81 20.40
N ILE A 409 -12.01 29.49 20.64
CA ILE A 409 -11.53 28.89 21.90
C ILE A 409 -9.99 28.82 21.96
N LEU A 410 -9.31 28.88 20.81
CA LEU A 410 -7.84 28.92 20.73
C LEU A 410 -7.28 30.33 21.01
N LYS A 411 -8.04 31.39 20.70
CA LYS A 411 -7.66 32.79 20.94
C LYS A 411 -8.04 33.30 22.32
N SER A 412 -9.03 32.67 22.95
CA SER A 412 -9.55 33.06 24.26
C SER A 412 -8.75 32.40 25.39
N ASP A 413 -8.21 33.19 26.31
CA ASP A 413 -7.82 32.70 27.64
C ASP A 413 -9.09 32.41 28.46
N SER A 414 -9.77 31.30 28.14
CA SER A 414 -10.89 30.79 28.93
C SER A 414 -10.40 30.44 30.33
N LYS A 415 -10.66 31.30 31.31
CA LYS A 415 -10.40 31.04 32.74
C LYS A 415 -11.20 29.86 33.31
N LYS A 416 -12.06 29.23 32.50
CA LYS A 416 -12.99 28.16 32.92
C LYS A 416 -12.54 26.76 32.52
N SER A 417 -11.65 26.61 31.53
CA SER A 417 -11.11 25.30 31.15
C SER A 417 -9.92 24.92 32.07
N PRO A 418 -9.79 23.65 32.50
CA PRO A 418 -8.66 23.20 33.30
C PRO A 418 -7.32 23.37 32.57
N ILE A 419 -7.32 23.31 31.23
CA ILE A 419 -6.16 23.54 30.38
C ILE A 419 -6.57 24.46 29.21
N PRO A 420 -5.87 25.57 28.94
CA PRO A 420 -6.12 26.40 27.76
C PRO A 420 -6.08 25.58 26.47
N SER A 421 -7.07 25.75 25.58
CA SER A 421 -7.23 24.92 24.38
C SER A 421 -6.02 24.99 23.45
N VAL A 422 -5.33 26.13 23.37
CA VAL A 422 -4.09 26.27 22.59
C VAL A 422 -2.99 25.32 23.11
N LYS A 423 -2.87 25.15 24.43
CA LYS A 423 -1.91 24.20 25.02
C LYS A 423 -2.29 22.76 24.72
N VAL A 424 -3.59 22.45 24.72
CA VAL A 424 -4.07 21.11 24.35
C VAL A 424 -3.71 20.80 22.89
N VAL A 425 -3.87 21.76 21.97
CA VAL A 425 -3.44 21.59 20.58
C VAL A 425 -1.93 21.39 20.48
N THR A 426 -1.11 22.15 21.20
CA THR A 426 0.34 21.93 21.24
C THR A 426 0.69 20.54 21.76
N MET A 427 0.03 20.05 22.81
CA MET A 427 0.25 18.68 23.32
C MET A 427 -0.14 17.62 22.29
N ILE A 428 -1.20 17.85 21.51
CA ILE A 428 -1.57 16.97 20.39
C ILE A 428 -0.49 16.99 19.32
N GLU A 429 0.03 18.16 18.94
CA GLU A 429 1.14 18.29 17.98
C GLU A 429 2.39 17.53 18.48
N ASP A 430 2.75 17.65 19.75
CA ASP A 430 3.85 16.89 20.37
C ASP A 430 3.62 15.37 20.26
N HIS A 431 2.37 14.91 20.40
CA HIS A 431 2.03 13.49 20.23
C HIS A 431 2.12 13.04 18.77
N ILE A 432 1.74 13.90 17.82
CA ILE A 432 1.85 13.63 16.38
C ILE A 432 3.31 13.61 15.93
N ASP A 433 4.14 14.53 16.43
CA ASP A 433 5.58 14.52 16.14
C ASP A 433 6.26 13.28 16.70
N ALA A 434 5.92 12.87 17.92
CA ALA A 434 6.40 11.59 18.46
C ALA A 434 5.92 10.38 17.64
N LEU A 435 4.73 10.43 17.04
CA LEU A 435 4.26 9.40 16.11
C LEU A 435 5.01 9.42 14.78
N ARG A 436 5.39 10.60 14.24
CA ARG A 436 6.24 10.74 13.05
C ARG A 436 7.63 10.14 13.30
N ASP A 437 8.20 10.38 14.46
CA ASP A 437 9.46 9.78 14.88
C ASP A 437 9.36 8.26 14.97
N LEU A 438 8.26 7.77 15.55
CA LEU A 438 7.99 6.33 15.65
C LEU A 438 7.78 5.69 14.27
N GLN A 439 7.09 6.37 13.35
CA GLN A 439 6.91 5.94 11.97
C GLN A 439 8.25 5.71 11.29
N ARG A 440 9.15 6.71 11.32
CA ARG A 440 10.48 6.62 10.69
C ARG A 440 11.26 5.42 11.24
N ARG A 441 11.32 5.29 12.56
CA ARG A 441 12.01 4.16 13.21
C ARG A 441 11.42 2.80 12.82
N ALA A 442 10.09 2.70 12.77
CA ALA A 442 9.39 1.46 12.39
C ALA A 442 9.62 1.10 10.91
N GLU A 443 9.65 2.08 10.02
CA GLU A 443 9.97 1.90 8.59
C GLU A 443 11.42 1.45 8.39
N GLU A 444 12.38 2.08 9.09
CA GLU A 444 13.80 1.69 9.07
C GLU A 444 13.98 0.22 9.50
N GLN A 445 13.31 -0.19 10.59
CA GLN A 445 13.40 -1.56 11.09
C GLN A 445 12.68 -2.57 10.19
N ARG A 446 11.54 -2.20 9.58
CA ARG A 446 10.89 -3.03 8.56
C ARG A 446 11.83 -3.26 7.37
N ASP A 447 12.49 -2.20 6.89
CA ASP A 447 13.38 -2.27 5.74
C ASP A 447 14.63 -3.10 6.05
N LEU A 448 15.18 -2.97 7.26
CA LEU A 448 16.26 -3.83 7.77
C LEU A 448 15.82 -5.30 7.81
N CYS A 449 14.66 -5.60 8.41
CA CYS A 449 14.14 -6.97 8.50
C CYS A 449 13.88 -7.56 7.11
N ALA A 450 13.28 -6.79 6.19
CA ALA A 450 13.03 -7.23 4.82
C ALA A 450 14.33 -7.41 4.01
N GLY A 451 15.35 -6.58 4.25
CA GLY A 451 16.67 -6.73 3.66
C GLY A 451 17.36 -8.02 4.12
N LEU A 452 17.42 -8.25 5.43
CA LEU A 452 18.02 -9.44 6.04
C LEU A 452 17.28 -10.73 5.66
N ALA A 453 15.93 -10.71 5.66
CA ALA A 453 15.14 -11.86 5.24
C ALA A 453 15.41 -12.26 3.79
N ARG A 454 15.58 -11.28 2.89
CA ARG A 454 15.95 -11.53 1.47
C ARG A 454 17.39 -12.03 1.33
N LYS A 455 18.34 -11.50 2.11
CA LYS A 455 19.73 -12.01 2.16
C LYS A 455 19.74 -13.49 2.56
N LEU A 456 18.99 -13.84 3.61
CA LEU A 456 18.86 -15.22 4.07
C LEU A 456 18.14 -16.12 3.05
N GLU A 457 17.10 -15.61 2.37
CA GLU A 457 16.41 -16.33 1.30
C GLU A 457 17.37 -16.74 0.18
N MET A 458 18.18 -15.79 -0.29
CA MET A 458 19.19 -16.05 -1.33
C MET A 458 20.22 -17.09 -0.87
N GLN A 459 20.71 -16.99 0.37
CA GLN A 459 21.66 -17.96 0.92
C GLN A 459 21.06 -19.37 1.05
N ILE A 460 19.81 -19.47 1.53
CA ILE A 460 19.08 -20.74 1.65
C ILE A 460 18.89 -21.37 0.27
N VAL A 461 18.46 -20.60 -0.73
CA VAL A 461 18.25 -21.08 -2.11
C VAL A 461 19.56 -21.53 -2.75
N MET A 462 20.66 -20.79 -2.56
CA MET A 462 21.98 -21.17 -3.08
C MET A 462 22.47 -22.49 -2.47
N GLU A 463 22.36 -22.66 -1.15
CA GLU A 463 22.77 -23.90 -0.47
C GLU A 463 21.85 -25.08 -0.81
N ASP A 464 20.53 -24.89 -0.92
CA ASP A 464 19.59 -25.94 -1.38
C ASP A 464 19.88 -26.34 -2.84
N ASN A 465 20.24 -25.39 -3.71
CA ASN A 465 20.66 -25.67 -5.09
C ASN A 465 21.98 -26.43 -5.16
N GLU A 466 22.96 -26.08 -4.32
CA GLU A 466 24.24 -26.80 -4.24
C GLU A 466 24.08 -28.23 -3.71
N LEU A 467 23.24 -28.43 -2.69
CA LEU A 467 22.88 -29.75 -2.18
C LEU A 467 22.17 -30.60 -3.23
N THR A 468 21.23 -30.00 -3.98
CA THR A 468 20.50 -30.66 -5.07
C THR A 468 21.44 -31.05 -6.21
N ALA A 469 22.37 -30.16 -6.59
CA ALA A 469 23.39 -30.44 -7.60
C ALA A 469 24.35 -31.57 -7.18
N ARG A 470 24.76 -31.62 -5.90
CA ARG A 470 25.56 -32.71 -5.33
C ARG A 470 24.80 -34.05 -5.31
N GLN A 471 23.50 -34.03 -4.96
CA GLN A 471 22.66 -35.23 -5.01
C GLN A 471 22.45 -35.75 -6.44
N GLN A 472 22.23 -34.85 -7.41
CA GLN A 472 22.14 -35.22 -8.83
C GLN A 472 23.46 -35.83 -9.34
N ALA A 473 24.61 -35.22 -9.02
CA ALA A 473 25.92 -35.76 -9.35
C ALA A 473 26.18 -37.14 -8.71
N GLY A 474 25.74 -37.36 -7.47
CA GLY A 474 25.80 -38.66 -6.80
C GLY A 474 24.91 -39.73 -7.47
N SER A 475 23.71 -39.35 -7.92
CA SER A 475 22.78 -40.23 -8.63
C SER A 475 23.27 -40.62 -10.03
N GLU A 476 23.90 -39.68 -10.74
CA GLU A 476 24.54 -39.89 -12.05
C GLU A 476 25.77 -40.81 -11.91
N MET A 477 26.58 -40.63 -10.86
CA MET A 477 27.68 -41.56 -10.51
C MET A 477 27.17 -42.98 -10.24
N THR A 478 26.05 -43.13 -9.51
CA THR A 478 25.47 -44.45 -9.21
C THR A 478 24.89 -45.12 -10.47
N ARG A 479 24.33 -44.33 -11.40
CA ARG A 479 23.96 -44.76 -12.76
C ARG A 479 25.15 -45.16 -13.61
N TYR A 480 26.28 -44.45 -13.51
CA TYR A 480 27.50 -44.75 -14.25
C TYR A 480 28.13 -46.07 -13.79
N TRP A 481 28.13 -46.37 -12.49
CA TRP A 481 28.62 -47.64 -11.93
C TRP A 481 27.69 -48.83 -12.22
N THR A 482 26.36 -48.63 -12.23
CA THR A 482 25.41 -49.67 -12.66
C THR A 482 25.44 -49.91 -14.17
N GLY A 483 25.74 -48.88 -14.97
CA GLY A 483 25.93 -48.99 -16.42
C GLY A 483 27.22 -49.72 -16.83
N ILE A 484 28.34 -49.50 -16.14
CA ILE A 484 29.61 -50.18 -16.43
C ILE A 484 29.54 -51.69 -16.09
N GLY A 485 28.76 -52.08 -15.09
CA GLY A 485 28.52 -53.50 -14.76
C GLY A 485 27.72 -54.29 -15.81
N LEU A 486 27.03 -53.61 -16.73
CA LEU A 486 26.17 -54.22 -17.75
C LEU A 486 26.79 -54.26 -19.16
N VAL A 487 27.99 -53.69 -19.35
CA VAL A 487 28.64 -53.57 -20.68
C VAL A 487 29.79 -54.57 -20.90
N PHE A 488 30.16 -55.38 -19.90
CA PHE A 488 31.15 -56.45 -20.07
C PHE A 488 30.50 -57.85 -20.10
N LEU A 489 29.92 -58.23 -21.24
CA LEU A 489 29.93 -59.59 -21.83
C LEU A 489 29.35 -59.49 -23.28
N PRO A 490 29.85 -60.28 -24.25
CA PRO A 490 30.18 -59.76 -25.58
C PRO A 490 29.40 -60.42 -26.74
N LEU A 491 29.76 -60.00 -27.97
CA LEU A 491 29.35 -60.45 -29.32
C LEU A 491 28.07 -59.79 -29.88
N SER A 492 28.00 -59.34 -31.13
CA SER A 492 28.97 -59.15 -32.21
C SER A 492 28.23 -58.59 -33.42
N ALA A 493 28.89 -57.64 -34.10
CA ALA A 493 28.91 -57.44 -35.54
C ALA A 493 27.81 -56.60 -36.25
N VAL A 494 28.37 -55.83 -37.21
CA VAL A 494 27.82 -55.35 -38.48
C VAL A 494 27.13 -53.96 -38.50
N THR A 495 28.00 -52.95 -38.58
CA THR A 495 28.07 -51.90 -39.61
C THR A 495 26.81 -51.19 -40.11
N GLY A 496 26.87 -49.84 -40.10
CA GLY A 496 26.21 -49.05 -41.13
C GLY A 496 25.94 -47.58 -40.75
N ILE A 497 26.91 -46.70 -41.05
CA ILE A 497 26.70 -45.28 -41.44
C ILE A 497 26.04 -44.41 -40.34
N PHE A 498 26.77 -43.58 -39.59
CA PHE A 498 27.24 -42.25 -40.02
C PHE A 498 28.47 -41.83 -39.21
N SER A 499 29.59 -41.64 -39.90
CA SER A 499 30.70 -40.82 -39.41
C SER A 499 30.52 -39.40 -39.95
N SER A 500 30.93 -38.42 -39.12
CA SER A 500 31.29 -37.06 -39.49
C SER A 500 30.28 -36.24 -40.30
N ALA A 501 29.51 -35.42 -39.60
CA ALA A 501 29.31 -34.02 -39.98
C ALA A 501 29.71 -33.13 -38.79
N LEU A 502 31.02 -32.93 -38.61
CA LEU A 502 31.48 -31.66 -38.04
C LEU A 502 31.08 -30.58 -39.05
N PRO A 503 30.24 -29.59 -38.71
CA PRO A 503 30.08 -28.44 -39.56
C PRO A 503 31.35 -27.61 -39.40
N ASN A 504 32.28 -27.78 -40.34
CA ASN A 504 33.34 -26.80 -40.55
C ASN A 504 32.75 -25.68 -41.40
N GLY A 505 32.39 -24.56 -40.76
CA GLY A 505 31.89 -23.37 -41.46
C GLY A 505 31.09 -22.38 -40.61
N ASN A 506 31.77 -21.54 -39.85
CA ASN A 506 31.41 -20.11 -39.78
C ASN A 506 30.06 -19.70 -39.11
N ASP A 507 29.63 -20.28 -37.98
CA ASP A 507 28.40 -19.81 -37.32
C ASP A 507 28.63 -18.53 -36.48
N LYS A 508 28.76 -17.40 -37.18
CA LYS A 508 28.95 -16.05 -36.66
C LYS A 508 27.63 -15.42 -36.16
N ARG A 509 26.78 -16.13 -35.40
CA ARG A 509 25.49 -15.61 -34.90
C ARG A 509 25.28 -15.85 -33.40
N HIS A 510 24.44 -15.03 -32.77
CA HIS A 510 24.08 -15.11 -31.34
C HIS A 510 22.71 -14.47 -31.06
N TRP A 511 22.18 -14.66 -29.85
CA TRP A 511 20.91 -14.05 -29.43
C TRP A 511 21.12 -12.60 -28.96
N VAL A 512 20.34 -11.68 -29.53
CA VAL A 512 20.29 -10.27 -29.14
C VAL A 512 18.83 -9.90 -28.86
N GLY A 513 18.54 -9.34 -27.69
CA GLY A 513 17.20 -8.83 -27.41
C GLY A 513 16.88 -7.68 -28.38
N THR A 514 15.84 -7.84 -29.22
CA THR A 514 15.35 -6.78 -30.12
C THR A 514 14.23 -5.96 -29.48
N TRP A 515 13.61 -6.51 -28.44
CA TRP A 515 12.68 -5.84 -27.55
C TRP A 515 12.76 -6.48 -26.17
N ALA A 516 12.61 -5.66 -25.13
CA ALA A 516 12.49 -6.10 -23.76
C ALA A 516 11.67 -5.08 -22.95
N SER A 517 11.16 -5.53 -21.80
CA SER A 517 10.50 -4.67 -20.81
C SER A 517 10.90 -5.11 -19.40
N MET A 518 11.01 -4.16 -18.47
CA MET A 518 11.28 -4.46 -17.06
C MET A 518 10.11 -5.27 -16.45
N PRO A 519 10.35 -6.48 -15.91
CA PRO A 519 9.29 -7.24 -15.26
C PRO A 519 8.92 -6.61 -13.91
N GLN A 520 7.63 -6.40 -13.69
CA GLN A 520 7.05 -5.85 -12.46
C GLN A 520 6.04 -6.82 -11.86
N GLU A 521 5.88 -6.77 -10.53
CA GLU A 521 4.66 -7.27 -9.91
C GLU A 521 3.50 -6.37 -10.35
N VAL A 522 2.43 -6.96 -10.87
CA VAL A 522 1.26 -6.19 -11.27
C VAL A 522 0.46 -5.80 -10.03
N GLU A 523 0.36 -4.50 -9.78
CA GLU A 523 -0.46 -3.95 -8.71
C GLU A 523 -1.95 -4.26 -8.91
N PRO A 524 -2.76 -4.37 -7.83
CA PRO A 524 -4.18 -4.73 -7.93
C PRO A 524 -5.00 -3.89 -8.92
N ALA A 525 -4.71 -2.60 -9.03
CA ALA A 525 -5.40 -1.68 -9.94
C ALA A 525 -5.04 -1.89 -11.43
N ASN A 526 -3.91 -2.54 -11.70
CA ASN A 526 -3.37 -2.78 -13.05
C ASN A 526 -3.56 -4.24 -13.50
N LEU A 527 -4.24 -5.07 -12.68
CA LEU A 527 -4.65 -6.42 -13.07
C LEU A 527 -5.64 -6.37 -14.23
N ALA A 528 -5.78 -7.49 -14.94
CA ALA A 528 -6.72 -7.58 -16.05
C ALA A 528 -8.15 -7.27 -15.56
N PRO A 529 -8.93 -6.47 -16.31
CA PRO A 529 -10.30 -6.15 -15.92
C PRO A 529 -11.18 -7.41 -15.91
N ALA A 530 -12.25 -7.38 -15.12
CA ALA A 530 -13.28 -8.40 -15.17
C ALA A 530 -13.89 -8.50 -16.60
N PRO A 531 -14.24 -9.69 -17.10
CA PRO A 531 -14.19 -11.01 -16.45
C PRO A 531 -12.86 -11.76 -16.65
N PHE A 532 -11.78 -11.08 -17.07
CA PHE A 532 -10.50 -11.70 -17.40
C PHE A 532 -9.53 -11.76 -16.22
N GLY A 533 -9.79 -11.02 -15.15
CA GLY A 533 -8.99 -11.03 -13.93
C GLY A 533 -9.59 -10.12 -12.86
N GLY A 534 -8.72 -9.55 -12.03
CA GLY A 534 -9.06 -8.57 -11.01
C GLY A 534 -8.48 -8.93 -9.64
N ALA A 535 -8.49 -7.97 -8.71
CA ALA A 535 -7.92 -8.13 -7.37
C ALA A 535 -8.55 -9.29 -6.57
N ASP A 536 -9.86 -9.51 -6.77
CA ASP A 536 -10.67 -10.55 -6.12
C ASP A 536 -10.84 -11.81 -6.97
N ALA A 537 -10.27 -11.86 -8.18
CA ALA A 537 -10.37 -13.03 -9.04
C ALA A 537 -9.52 -14.18 -8.49
N ALA A 538 -10.10 -15.39 -8.46
CA ALA A 538 -9.37 -16.59 -8.03
C ALA A 538 -8.17 -16.92 -8.94
N ALA A 539 -8.27 -16.55 -10.22
CA ALA A 539 -7.21 -16.71 -11.20
C ALA A 539 -7.23 -15.57 -12.21
N GLN A 540 -6.04 -15.13 -12.62
CA GLN A 540 -5.86 -14.18 -13.72
C GLN A 540 -5.85 -14.92 -15.06
N PHE A 541 -6.55 -14.36 -16.05
CA PHE A 541 -6.67 -14.87 -17.41
C PHE A 541 -7.24 -16.30 -17.52
N ALA A 542 -8.07 -16.74 -16.56
CA ALA A 542 -8.72 -18.04 -16.65
C ALA A 542 -9.57 -18.18 -17.92
N ASN A 543 -9.37 -19.28 -18.67
CA ASN A 543 -9.97 -19.53 -19.98
C ASN A 543 -9.88 -18.30 -20.90
N THR A 544 -8.72 -17.65 -20.99
CA THR A 544 -8.56 -16.37 -21.69
C THR A 544 -7.37 -16.41 -22.65
N THR A 545 -7.60 -15.94 -23.87
CA THR A 545 -6.54 -15.53 -24.80
C THR A 545 -6.24 -14.06 -24.58
N LEU A 546 -4.98 -13.76 -24.31
CA LEU A 546 -4.40 -12.43 -24.23
C LEU A 546 -3.56 -12.16 -25.48
N ARG A 547 -3.81 -11.06 -26.17
CA ARG A 547 -3.07 -10.63 -27.37
C ARG A 547 -2.41 -9.28 -27.12
N GLN A 548 -1.09 -9.22 -27.29
CA GLN A 548 -0.26 -8.04 -27.00
C GLN A 548 0.61 -7.70 -28.21
N THR A 549 0.99 -6.44 -28.34
CA THR A 549 1.88 -5.99 -29.41
C THR A 549 3.20 -5.46 -28.85
N PHE A 550 4.31 -5.78 -29.51
CA PHE A 550 5.67 -5.34 -29.16
C PHE A 550 6.36 -4.70 -30.36
N HIS A 551 7.12 -3.63 -30.14
CA HIS A 551 7.83 -2.88 -31.19
C HIS A 551 9.30 -3.32 -31.27
N MET A 552 9.71 -3.89 -32.40
CA MET A 552 11.05 -4.46 -32.57
C MET A 552 12.06 -3.38 -32.98
N SER A 553 13.23 -3.35 -32.35
CA SER A 553 14.29 -2.40 -32.75
C SER A 553 15.05 -2.86 -34.00
N ILE A 554 15.53 -4.10 -34.02
CA ILE A 554 16.22 -4.74 -35.15
C ILE A 554 15.39 -5.87 -35.76
N GLY A 555 15.64 -6.16 -37.04
CA GLY A 555 15.02 -7.28 -37.75
C GLY A 555 15.77 -8.61 -37.54
N ALA A 556 15.11 -9.72 -37.86
CA ALA A 556 15.69 -11.05 -37.84
C ALA A 556 14.87 -12.05 -38.67
N ASP A 557 15.49 -13.14 -39.08
CA ASP A 557 14.80 -14.26 -39.75
C ASP A 557 14.36 -15.36 -38.76
N LYS A 558 14.91 -15.32 -37.54
CA LYS A 558 14.65 -16.30 -36.48
C LYS A 558 14.61 -15.60 -35.14
N ILE A 559 13.58 -15.89 -34.34
CA ILE A 559 13.36 -15.31 -33.02
C ILE A 559 13.00 -16.34 -31.96
N ARG A 560 13.00 -15.91 -30.69
CA ARG A 560 12.37 -16.61 -29.56
C ARG A 560 11.75 -15.59 -28.60
N ILE A 561 10.75 -16.03 -27.83
CA ILE A 561 10.02 -15.20 -26.87
C ILE A 561 10.41 -15.60 -25.45
N ARG A 562 10.63 -14.62 -24.57
CA ARG A 562 10.90 -14.82 -23.15
C ARG A 562 9.64 -14.52 -22.33
N PHE A 563 9.17 -15.53 -21.61
CA PHE A 563 8.09 -15.45 -20.64
C PHE A 563 8.67 -15.41 -19.23
N SER A 564 8.06 -14.63 -18.34
CA SER A 564 8.51 -14.37 -16.99
C SER A 564 7.40 -14.56 -15.98
N ASN A 565 7.74 -15.29 -14.92
CA ASN A 565 6.91 -15.47 -13.74
C ASN A 565 7.67 -15.08 -12.45
N ILE A 566 8.61 -14.13 -12.57
CA ILE A 566 9.54 -13.72 -11.50
C ILE A 566 8.80 -13.23 -10.25
N PHE A 567 7.65 -12.55 -10.41
CA PHE A 567 6.83 -12.06 -9.30
C PHE A 567 5.62 -12.95 -8.99
N GLY A 568 5.41 -14.01 -9.78
CA GLY A 568 4.32 -14.94 -9.52
C GLY A 568 4.54 -15.76 -8.26
N LYS A 569 3.45 -16.08 -7.57
CA LYS A 569 3.46 -17.00 -6.41
C LYS A 569 2.93 -18.41 -6.74
N THR A 570 2.40 -18.58 -7.94
CA THR A 570 1.91 -19.84 -8.48
C THR A 570 2.47 -20.03 -9.88
N GLU A 571 2.40 -21.24 -10.39
CA GLU A 571 2.82 -21.52 -11.76
C GLU A 571 1.98 -20.71 -12.78
N LEU A 572 2.60 -20.26 -13.86
CA LEU A 572 1.92 -19.63 -15.00
C LEU A 572 1.68 -20.70 -16.08
N PRO A 573 0.43 -21.18 -16.26
CA PRO A 573 0.13 -22.25 -17.21
C PRO A 573 -0.16 -21.69 -18.60
N ILE A 574 0.84 -21.66 -19.48
CA ILE A 574 0.66 -21.32 -20.90
C ILE A 574 0.18 -22.56 -21.64
N THR A 575 -1.12 -22.60 -21.96
CA THR A 575 -1.74 -23.74 -22.66
C THR A 575 -1.46 -23.71 -24.17
N ALA A 576 -1.41 -22.51 -24.76
CA ALA A 576 -1.02 -22.31 -26.15
C ALA A 576 -0.49 -20.89 -26.36
N ALA A 577 0.42 -20.71 -27.32
CA ALA A 577 0.85 -19.38 -27.74
C ALA A 577 1.17 -19.33 -29.24
N SER A 578 1.03 -18.15 -29.84
CA SER A 578 1.35 -17.90 -31.24
C SER A 578 1.83 -16.47 -31.45
N ILE A 579 2.51 -16.24 -32.57
CA ILE A 579 2.93 -14.92 -33.02
C ILE A 579 2.43 -14.66 -34.44
N ALA A 580 2.21 -13.40 -34.77
CA ALA A 580 1.83 -12.94 -36.11
C ALA A 580 2.18 -11.46 -36.29
N LEU A 581 2.13 -10.98 -37.53
CA LEU A 581 2.16 -9.54 -37.80
C LEU A 581 0.77 -8.93 -37.54
N PRO A 582 0.66 -7.78 -36.85
CA PRO A 582 -0.61 -7.09 -36.67
C PRO A 582 -1.10 -6.50 -37.99
N VAL A 583 -2.43 -6.42 -38.16
CA VAL A 583 -3.02 -5.83 -39.37
C VAL A 583 -2.61 -4.37 -39.51
N GLY A 584 -2.17 -4.00 -40.72
CA GLY A 584 -1.67 -2.66 -41.02
C GLY A 584 -0.35 -2.32 -40.31
N GLY A 585 0.31 -3.28 -39.66
CA GLY A 585 1.57 -3.06 -38.92
C GLY A 585 1.41 -2.18 -37.68
N LYS A 586 0.19 -1.92 -37.21
CA LYS A 586 -0.10 -0.99 -36.11
C LYS A 586 0.13 -1.65 -34.75
N ALA A 587 0.53 -0.86 -33.75
CA ALA A 587 0.52 -1.29 -32.35
C ALA A 587 -0.91 -1.26 -31.80
N GLY A 588 -1.15 -2.02 -30.74
CA GLY A 588 -2.42 -1.96 -30.01
C GLY A 588 -3.65 -2.53 -30.71
N VAL A 589 -3.51 -3.13 -31.90
CA VAL A 589 -4.65 -3.69 -32.64
C VAL A 589 -4.91 -5.15 -32.27
N GLY A 590 -6.19 -5.54 -32.15
CA GLY A 590 -6.59 -6.91 -31.84
C GLY A 590 -6.49 -7.86 -33.04
N GLN A 591 -6.37 -7.32 -34.26
CA GLN A 591 -6.34 -8.07 -35.51
C GLN A 591 -4.92 -8.43 -35.95
N ILE A 592 -4.77 -9.63 -36.52
CA ILE A 592 -3.50 -10.13 -37.07
C ILE A 592 -3.66 -10.56 -38.53
N ASP A 593 -2.56 -10.52 -39.29
CA ASP A 593 -2.49 -11.21 -40.58
C ASP A 593 -2.30 -12.71 -40.32
N THR A 594 -3.39 -13.47 -40.44
CA THR A 594 -3.40 -14.90 -40.17
C THR A 594 -2.48 -15.71 -41.07
N LYS A 595 -2.07 -15.18 -42.24
CA LYS A 595 -1.09 -15.83 -43.13
C LYS A 595 0.31 -15.86 -42.53
N THR A 596 0.58 -14.96 -41.59
CA THR A 596 1.87 -14.87 -40.89
C THR A 596 1.90 -15.66 -39.58
N THR A 597 0.76 -16.20 -39.15
CA THR A 597 0.65 -16.87 -37.84
C THR A 597 1.60 -18.05 -37.73
N LYS A 598 2.38 -18.08 -36.66
CA LYS A 598 3.23 -19.19 -36.27
C LYS A 598 2.98 -19.58 -34.82
N GLN A 599 2.72 -20.86 -34.58
CA GLN A 599 2.54 -21.39 -33.23
C GLN A 599 3.90 -21.50 -32.53
N LEU A 600 3.96 -21.04 -31.28
CA LEU A 600 5.13 -21.21 -30.43
C LEU A 600 5.15 -22.62 -29.83
N LYS A 601 6.36 -23.10 -29.55
CA LYS A 601 6.61 -24.37 -28.87
C LYS A 601 7.58 -24.18 -27.70
N PHE A 602 7.60 -25.15 -26.80
CA PHE A 602 8.47 -25.18 -25.62
C PHE A 602 9.04 -26.59 -25.48
N LYS A 603 10.31 -26.78 -25.83
CA LYS A 603 10.96 -28.10 -25.90
C LYS A 603 10.17 -29.09 -26.77
N GLY A 604 9.63 -28.61 -27.89
CA GLY A 604 8.80 -29.37 -28.83
C GLY A 604 7.30 -29.39 -28.51
N GLU A 605 6.89 -29.04 -27.29
CA GLU A 605 5.50 -29.07 -26.82
C GLU A 605 4.75 -27.78 -27.10
N LYS A 606 3.41 -27.84 -27.18
CA LYS A 606 2.55 -26.66 -27.44
C LYS A 606 2.26 -25.83 -26.19
N SER A 607 2.47 -26.40 -25.02
CA SER A 607 2.19 -25.79 -23.71
C SER A 607 3.42 -25.83 -22.82
N VAL A 608 3.43 -24.97 -21.81
CA VAL A 608 4.44 -24.96 -20.75
C VAL A 608 3.84 -24.41 -19.46
N SER A 609 4.32 -24.93 -18.32
CA SER A 609 4.10 -24.30 -17.03
C SER A 609 5.37 -23.57 -16.62
N VAL A 610 5.30 -22.25 -16.40
CA VAL A 610 6.43 -21.46 -15.93
C VAL A 610 6.38 -21.42 -14.39
N PRO A 611 7.35 -22.01 -13.68
CA PRO A 611 7.34 -22.04 -12.22
C PRO A 611 7.36 -20.64 -11.61
N ALA A 612 6.92 -20.52 -10.35
CA ALA A 612 7.00 -19.26 -9.60
C ALA A 612 8.47 -18.82 -9.45
N GLY A 613 8.76 -17.54 -9.70
CA GLY A 613 10.12 -17.00 -9.63
C GLY A 613 10.97 -17.19 -10.89
N GLU A 614 10.50 -17.96 -11.87
CA GLU A 614 11.31 -18.41 -13.01
C GLU A 614 11.00 -17.67 -14.34
N ILE A 615 11.86 -17.90 -15.32
CA ILE A 615 11.64 -17.50 -16.72
C ILE A 615 11.71 -18.71 -17.65
N VAL A 616 11.03 -18.65 -18.79
CA VAL A 616 11.07 -19.68 -19.83
C VAL A 616 11.19 -19.01 -21.20
N TYR A 617 11.99 -19.61 -22.09
CA TYR A 617 12.04 -19.23 -23.50
C TYR A 617 11.19 -20.17 -24.35
N SER A 618 10.53 -19.65 -25.38
CA SER A 618 10.02 -20.48 -26.47
C SER A 618 11.17 -21.11 -27.25
N ASP A 619 10.87 -22.19 -27.96
CA ASP A 619 11.76 -22.73 -28.98
C ASP A 619 12.03 -21.65 -30.06
N PRO A 620 13.21 -21.65 -30.69
CA PRO A 620 13.51 -20.77 -31.81
C PRO A 620 12.54 -21.02 -32.97
N ILE A 621 12.05 -19.94 -33.58
CA ILE A 621 11.07 -20.00 -34.66
C ILE A 621 11.51 -19.15 -35.86
N ASP A 622 11.42 -19.73 -37.05
CA ASP A 622 11.66 -19.02 -38.31
C ASP A 622 10.49 -18.08 -38.58
N PHE A 623 10.74 -16.79 -38.39
CA PHE A 623 9.76 -15.71 -38.53
C PHE A 623 10.50 -14.45 -38.95
N LYS A 624 10.23 -13.99 -40.19
CA LYS A 624 10.90 -12.83 -40.76
C LYS A 624 10.33 -11.54 -40.18
N LEU A 625 11.07 -10.92 -39.26
CA LEU A 625 10.82 -9.59 -38.72
C LEU A 625 11.61 -8.53 -39.47
N LYS A 626 10.94 -7.44 -39.82
CA LYS A 626 11.61 -6.23 -40.31
C LYS A 626 12.04 -5.37 -39.12
N PRO A 627 13.13 -4.58 -39.22
CA PRO A 627 13.43 -3.55 -38.23
C PRO A 627 12.23 -2.61 -38.06
N LEU A 628 12.01 -2.11 -36.83
CA LEU A 628 10.92 -1.19 -36.47
C LEU A 628 9.51 -1.72 -36.76
N SER A 629 9.36 -3.04 -36.93
CA SER A 629 8.04 -3.65 -37.11
C SER A 629 7.42 -4.05 -35.78
N ASN A 630 6.09 -4.11 -35.76
CA ASN A 630 5.34 -4.59 -34.61
C ASN A 630 5.10 -6.11 -34.73
N LEU A 631 5.19 -6.80 -33.59
CA LEU A 631 4.91 -8.23 -33.44
C LEU A 631 3.71 -8.42 -32.51
N ALA A 632 2.69 -9.15 -32.95
CA ALA A 632 1.59 -9.56 -32.09
C ALA A 632 1.91 -10.93 -31.46
N LEU A 633 1.80 -11.03 -30.13
CA LEU A 633 1.90 -12.26 -29.36
C LEU A 633 0.52 -12.59 -28.79
N SER A 634 0.01 -13.80 -29.04
CA SER A 634 -1.19 -14.33 -28.39
C SER A 634 -0.82 -15.44 -27.42
N VAL A 635 -1.32 -15.37 -26.19
CA VAL A 635 -1.10 -16.36 -25.11
C VAL A 635 -2.45 -16.81 -24.59
N TYR A 636 -2.69 -18.11 -24.55
CA TYR A 636 -3.90 -18.68 -23.97
C TYR A 636 -3.58 -19.47 -22.71
N THR A 637 -4.30 -19.16 -21.63
CA THR A 637 -4.24 -19.90 -20.37
C THR A 637 -5.60 -20.50 -20.07
N GLU A 638 -5.72 -21.83 -20.13
CA GLU A 638 -6.99 -22.52 -19.90
C GLU A 638 -7.44 -22.38 -18.44
N LYS A 639 -6.54 -22.66 -17.50
CA LYS A 639 -6.82 -22.54 -16.05
C LYS A 639 -6.59 -21.13 -15.49
N GLY A 640 -5.83 -20.30 -16.20
CA GLY A 640 -5.32 -19.03 -15.68
C GLY A 640 -4.25 -19.23 -14.60
N GLN A 641 -3.58 -18.15 -14.22
CA GLN A 641 -2.63 -18.16 -13.11
C GLN A 641 -3.36 -17.88 -11.79
N LEU A 642 -3.20 -18.75 -10.79
CA LEU A 642 -3.92 -18.64 -9.51
C LEU A 642 -3.44 -17.45 -8.66
N GLY A 643 -4.39 -16.75 -8.02
CA GLY A 643 -4.14 -15.60 -7.16
C GLY A 643 -4.05 -14.28 -7.93
N ASN A 644 -3.52 -13.25 -7.26
CA ASN A 644 -3.43 -11.88 -7.79
C ASN A 644 -1.99 -11.34 -7.85
N LYS A 645 -0.99 -12.20 -7.59
CA LYS A 645 0.44 -11.89 -7.74
C LYS A 645 0.93 -12.47 -9.05
N ILE A 646 0.99 -11.63 -10.08
CA ILE A 646 1.44 -12.00 -11.44
C ILE A 646 2.53 -11.06 -11.92
N THR A 647 3.28 -11.50 -12.94
CA THR A 647 4.31 -10.68 -13.60
C THR A 647 3.72 -9.95 -14.80
N GLY A 648 4.03 -8.67 -14.94
CA GLY A 648 3.66 -7.86 -16.09
C GLY A 648 4.46 -6.57 -16.16
N HIS A 649 3.94 -5.62 -16.91
CA HIS A 649 4.53 -4.31 -17.10
C HIS A 649 3.39 -3.29 -17.36
N PRO A 650 2.85 -2.66 -16.29
CA PRO A 650 1.73 -1.73 -16.41
C PRO A 650 2.02 -0.46 -17.21
N GLY A 651 3.29 -0.04 -17.29
CA GLY A 651 3.74 1.16 -18.02
C GLY A 651 3.69 1.04 -19.55
N SER A 652 3.14 -0.05 -20.11
CA SER A 652 3.34 -0.35 -21.54
C SER A 652 2.69 0.60 -22.52
N ARG A 653 1.60 1.32 -22.16
CA ARG A 653 0.91 2.29 -23.06
C ARG A 653 0.56 1.69 -24.42
N THR A 654 0.35 0.38 -24.43
CA THR A 654 0.05 -0.40 -25.63
C THR A 654 -1.13 -1.28 -25.31
N THR A 655 -2.19 -1.15 -26.09
CA THR A 655 -3.44 -1.87 -25.91
C THR A 655 -3.22 -3.37 -26.14
N SER A 656 -3.43 -4.13 -25.08
CA SER A 656 -3.53 -5.58 -25.08
C SER A 656 -5.00 -5.99 -25.05
N TRP A 657 -5.36 -6.99 -25.84
CA TRP A 657 -6.73 -7.47 -26.02
C TRP A 657 -6.93 -8.83 -25.35
N MET A 658 -8.14 -9.08 -24.87
CA MET A 658 -8.53 -10.34 -24.23
C MET A 658 -9.81 -10.90 -24.84
N GLN A 659 -9.92 -12.22 -24.86
CA GLN A 659 -11.11 -12.95 -25.29
C GLN A 659 -11.16 -14.30 -24.60
N LYS A 660 -12.35 -14.74 -24.16
CA LYS A 660 -12.54 -16.06 -23.57
C LYS A 660 -12.34 -17.17 -24.60
N GLY A 661 -11.79 -18.29 -24.17
CA GLY A 661 -11.47 -19.42 -25.05
C GLY A 661 -10.12 -19.29 -25.74
N ASN A 662 -9.75 -20.35 -26.48
CA ASN A 662 -8.49 -20.43 -27.20
C ASN A 662 -8.61 -19.79 -28.60
N HIS A 663 -8.17 -18.53 -28.70
CA HIS A 663 -8.19 -17.71 -29.90
C HIS A 663 -6.78 -17.32 -30.36
N VAL A 664 -5.73 -18.07 -29.98
CA VAL A 664 -4.34 -17.71 -30.33
C VAL A 664 -4.13 -17.56 -31.84
N ASN A 665 -4.84 -18.34 -32.66
CA ASN A 665 -4.79 -18.25 -34.13
C ASN A 665 -5.96 -17.46 -34.74
N GLY A 666 -6.84 -16.89 -33.92
CA GLY A 666 -8.00 -16.13 -34.38
C GLY A 666 -7.58 -14.85 -35.09
N ALA A 667 -8.30 -14.49 -36.16
CA ALA A 667 -8.03 -13.27 -36.94
C ALA A 667 -8.16 -11.98 -36.10
N SER A 668 -8.95 -12.02 -35.02
CA SER A 668 -9.13 -10.93 -34.06
C SER A 668 -9.31 -11.48 -32.64
N VAL A 669 -8.96 -10.66 -31.65
CA VAL A 669 -9.26 -10.81 -30.22
C VAL A 669 -9.86 -9.48 -29.77
N SER A 670 -11.07 -9.45 -29.18
CA SER A 670 -11.80 -8.19 -29.02
C SER A 670 -12.81 -8.08 -27.87
N GLU A 671 -12.89 -9.03 -26.93
CA GLU A 671 -13.91 -8.97 -25.87
C GLU A 671 -13.56 -8.00 -24.72
N GLY A 672 -12.28 -7.76 -24.47
CA GLY A 672 -11.81 -6.79 -23.50
C GLY A 672 -10.42 -6.27 -23.83
N SER A 673 -10.00 -5.21 -23.16
CA SER A 673 -8.69 -4.61 -23.39
C SER A 673 -8.15 -3.87 -22.18
N THR A 674 -6.84 -3.71 -22.13
CA THR A 674 -6.13 -2.82 -21.20
C THR A 674 -4.81 -2.35 -21.81
N LYS A 675 -4.21 -1.29 -21.29
CA LYS A 675 -2.97 -0.68 -21.82
C LYS A 675 -1.72 -1.16 -21.09
N HIS A 676 -1.65 -2.47 -20.87
CA HIS A 676 -0.61 -3.13 -20.07
C HIS A 676 -0.09 -4.36 -20.81
N TRP A 677 1.17 -4.73 -20.55
CA TRP A 677 1.71 -6.03 -20.95
C TRP A 677 1.73 -6.98 -19.75
N TYR A 678 1.54 -8.27 -20.00
CA TYR A 678 1.62 -9.35 -19.03
C TYR A 678 2.47 -10.50 -19.57
N PHE A 679 3.09 -11.23 -18.65
CA PHE A 679 3.79 -12.51 -18.84
C PHE A 679 5.02 -12.55 -19.77
N ALA A 680 5.09 -11.75 -20.84
CA ALA A 680 6.24 -11.69 -21.73
C ALA A 680 7.10 -10.46 -21.42
N ASN A 681 8.41 -10.63 -21.40
CA ASN A 681 9.36 -9.55 -21.10
C ASN A 681 10.62 -9.54 -22.01
N GLY A 682 10.60 -10.30 -23.11
CA GLY A 682 11.67 -10.23 -24.11
C GLY A 682 11.30 -10.90 -25.43
N VAL A 683 11.85 -10.35 -26.52
CA VAL A 683 11.91 -10.97 -27.85
C VAL A 683 13.37 -10.93 -28.30
N ASP A 684 13.96 -12.10 -28.51
CA ASP A 684 15.35 -12.22 -28.94
C ASP A 684 15.43 -12.54 -30.43
N SER A 685 16.34 -11.85 -31.12
CA SER A 685 16.71 -12.06 -32.51
C SER A 685 17.97 -12.91 -32.62
N TRP A 686 17.95 -13.93 -33.48
CA TRP A 686 19.15 -14.67 -33.85
C TRP A 686 19.95 -13.87 -34.87
N ALA A 687 20.89 -13.06 -34.40
CA ALA A 687 21.55 -12.01 -35.18
C ALA A 687 23.02 -12.34 -35.46
N PRO A 688 23.64 -11.75 -36.50
CA PRO A 688 25.09 -11.81 -36.71
C PRO A 688 25.90 -11.31 -35.49
N LYS A 689 27.14 -11.78 -35.37
CA LYS A 689 28.01 -11.55 -34.20
C LYS A 689 28.32 -10.07 -33.91
N ASP A 690 28.23 -9.22 -34.92
CA ASP A 690 28.43 -7.77 -34.82
C ASP A 690 27.18 -7.02 -34.32
N HIS A 691 26.05 -7.70 -34.14
CA HIS A 691 24.84 -7.13 -33.54
C HIS A 691 24.91 -7.18 -32.02
N PHE A 692 24.34 -6.18 -31.36
CA PHE A 692 24.28 -6.10 -29.90
C PHE A 692 23.10 -5.24 -29.43
N ALA A 693 22.82 -5.29 -28.14
CA ALA A 693 21.79 -4.49 -27.49
C ALA A 693 22.41 -3.36 -26.64
N VAL A 694 21.78 -2.19 -26.70
CA VAL A 694 21.86 -1.16 -25.68
C VAL A 694 20.67 -1.32 -24.72
N VAL A 695 20.96 -1.48 -23.43
CA VAL A 695 19.96 -1.59 -22.36
C VAL A 695 19.73 -0.21 -21.74
N LEU A 696 18.48 0.17 -21.58
CA LEU A 696 18.08 1.42 -20.94
C LEU A 696 17.52 1.12 -19.54
N LEU A 697 18.29 1.47 -18.50
CA LEU A 697 17.83 1.44 -17.12
C LEU A 697 17.27 2.81 -16.77
N GLY A 698 16.04 2.86 -16.24
CA GLY A 698 15.41 4.12 -15.90
C GLY A 698 14.07 4.03 -15.19
N ASP A 699 13.48 5.21 -15.00
CA ASP A 699 12.19 5.45 -14.37
C ASP A 699 11.06 5.72 -15.38
N SER A 700 10.00 6.42 -14.95
CA SER A 700 8.84 6.81 -15.76
C SER A 700 9.18 7.59 -17.02
N ILE A 701 10.28 8.36 -17.03
CA ILE A 701 10.68 9.14 -18.21
C ILE A 701 11.15 8.19 -19.30
N THR A 702 11.92 7.16 -18.95
CA THR A 702 12.39 6.15 -19.90
C THR A 702 11.34 5.11 -20.24
N ASP A 703 10.50 4.73 -19.27
CA ASP A 703 9.32 3.88 -19.46
C ASP A 703 8.32 4.50 -20.48
N GLY A 704 8.32 5.84 -20.58
CA GLY A 704 7.60 6.58 -21.61
C GLY A 704 6.36 7.32 -21.13
N ARG A 705 6.29 7.74 -19.86
CA ARG A 705 5.18 8.57 -19.37
C ARG A 705 5.10 9.89 -20.12
N GLY A 706 3.98 10.10 -20.82
CA GLY A 706 3.78 11.25 -21.72
C GLY A 706 3.80 10.86 -23.20
N SER A 707 4.12 9.59 -23.53
CA SER A 707 3.92 9.02 -24.87
C SER A 707 2.44 8.88 -25.22
N THR A 708 2.14 8.84 -26.52
CA THR A 708 0.79 8.58 -27.03
C THR A 708 0.56 7.06 -27.10
N ASP A 709 -0.54 6.60 -26.50
CA ASP A 709 -0.90 5.17 -26.52
C ASP A 709 -0.92 4.63 -27.96
N ASP A 710 -0.39 3.41 -28.15
CA ASP A 710 -0.38 2.68 -29.42
C ASP A 710 0.41 3.32 -30.57
N THR A 711 1.26 4.32 -30.31
CA THR A 711 2.03 5.02 -31.36
C THR A 711 3.53 4.72 -31.38
N ASN A 712 4.08 4.09 -30.34
CA ASN A 712 5.52 3.85 -30.17
C ASN A 712 6.36 5.15 -30.29
N ASP A 713 5.97 6.21 -29.58
CA ASP A 713 6.63 7.52 -29.60
C ASP A 713 7.44 7.82 -28.32
N ARG A 714 7.96 6.78 -27.65
CA ARG A 714 8.93 6.92 -26.53
C ARG A 714 10.30 7.29 -27.08
N TRP A 715 11.17 7.85 -26.24
CA TRP A 715 12.52 8.19 -26.69
C TRP A 715 13.35 6.96 -27.08
N SER A 716 13.08 5.80 -26.49
CA SER A 716 13.69 4.52 -26.88
C SER A 716 13.30 4.10 -28.30
N ASP A 717 12.04 4.33 -28.68
CA ASP A 717 11.52 4.04 -30.02
C ASP A 717 12.12 5.02 -31.05
N ALA A 718 12.19 6.31 -30.69
CA ALA A 718 12.85 7.33 -31.50
C ALA A 718 14.36 7.07 -31.67
N LEU A 719 15.04 6.56 -30.64
CA LEU A 719 16.44 6.13 -30.72
C LEU A 719 16.61 4.95 -31.68
N ALA A 720 15.75 3.93 -31.58
CA ALA A 720 15.79 2.79 -32.49
C ALA A 720 15.60 3.23 -33.94
N ALA A 721 14.64 4.12 -34.20
CA ALA A 721 14.43 4.71 -35.53
C ALA A 721 15.67 5.48 -36.01
N HIS A 722 16.23 6.33 -35.16
CA HIS A 722 17.42 7.12 -35.51
C HIS A 722 18.65 6.25 -35.84
N LEU A 723 18.83 5.13 -35.14
CA LEU A 723 19.89 4.16 -35.43
C LEU A 723 19.72 3.54 -36.83
N GLN A 724 18.50 3.13 -37.18
CA GLN A 724 18.21 2.57 -38.52
C GLN A 724 18.40 3.60 -39.63
N GLU A 725 17.88 4.83 -39.44
CA GLU A 725 18.03 5.95 -40.38
C GLU A 725 19.51 6.33 -40.60
N SER A 726 20.33 6.17 -39.57
CA SER A 726 21.78 6.46 -39.62
C SER A 726 22.61 5.29 -40.15
N GLY A 727 21.98 4.20 -40.60
CA GLY A 727 22.63 3.00 -41.12
C GLY A 727 23.30 2.11 -40.06
N MET A 728 23.08 2.37 -38.76
CA MET A 728 23.55 1.52 -37.66
C MET A 728 22.51 0.44 -37.35
N THR A 729 22.32 -0.47 -38.31
CA THR A 729 21.26 -1.49 -38.26
C THR A 729 21.54 -2.64 -37.28
N ASN A 730 22.75 -2.69 -36.71
CA ASN A 730 23.23 -3.75 -35.82
C ASN A 730 23.01 -3.45 -34.32
N VAL A 731 22.39 -2.32 -33.97
CA VAL A 731 22.17 -1.90 -32.57
C VAL A 731 20.69 -2.03 -32.20
N ALA A 732 20.39 -2.96 -31.29
CA ALA A 732 19.07 -3.14 -30.70
C ALA A 732 18.88 -2.27 -29.46
N VAL A 733 17.65 -1.79 -29.21
CA VAL A 733 17.32 -0.94 -28.06
C VAL A 733 16.38 -1.69 -27.14
N ASN A 734 16.82 -1.94 -25.90
CA ASN A 734 16.06 -2.68 -24.89
C ASN A 734 15.68 -1.75 -23.74
N ASN A 735 14.38 -1.42 -23.64
CA ASN A 735 13.86 -0.55 -22.59
C ASN A 735 13.56 -1.35 -21.31
N MET A 736 14.44 -1.24 -20.32
CA MET A 736 14.33 -1.89 -19.01
C MET A 736 14.00 -0.89 -17.91
N ALA A 737 13.25 0.17 -18.26
CA ALA A 737 12.76 1.15 -17.30
C ALA A 737 11.39 0.76 -16.72
N ALA A 738 11.02 1.38 -15.61
CA ALA A 738 9.69 1.22 -15.01
C ALA A 738 9.21 2.54 -14.40
N GLY A 739 7.92 2.85 -14.61
CA GLY A 739 7.29 4.03 -14.03
C GLY A 739 7.46 4.10 -12.52
N GLY A 740 7.90 5.25 -11.99
CA GLY A 740 8.07 5.46 -10.56
C GLY A 740 9.23 4.70 -9.90
N ASN A 741 10.10 4.00 -10.67
CA ASN A 741 11.25 3.29 -10.11
C ASN A 741 12.28 4.27 -9.52
N ALA A 742 12.94 3.83 -8.46
CA ALA A 742 13.99 4.57 -7.75
C ALA A 742 15.25 3.70 -7.62
N ILE A 743 16.40 4.32 -7.41
CA ILE A 743 17.69 3.62 -7.35
C ILE A 743 17.96 3.06 -5.95
N LEU A 744 17.69 3.86 -4.91
CA LEU A 744 18.14 3.63 -3.54
C LEU A 744 17.08 2.98 -2.66
N SER A 745 15.88 3.55 -2.64
CA SER A 745 14.79 3.12 -1.76
C SER A 745 13.45 3.66 -2.26
N GLY A 746 12.34 3.06 -1.81
CA GLY A 746 10.99 3.44 -2.23
C GLY A 746 10.74 3.17 -3.72
N GLY A 747 9.90 4.01 -4.34
CA GLY A 747 9.50 3.87 -5.74
C GLY A 747 8.55 2.70 -6.00
N LEU A 748 8.18 2.52 -7.27
CA LEU A 748 7.38 1.38 -7.74
C LEU A 748 8.31 0.27 -8.26
N GLY A 749 8.00 -0.98 -7.87
CA GLY A 749 8.80 -2.16 -8.19
C GLY A 749 10.13 -2.24 -7.40
N PRO A 750 10.96 -3.27 -7.63
CA PRO A 750 12.28 -3.37 -7.00
C PRO A 750 13.18 -2.21 -7.43
N ILE A 751 13.88 -1.61 -6.47
CA ILE A 751 14.83 -0.53 -6.73
C ILE A 751 15.95 -0.96 -7.69
N LEU A 752 16.53 0.00 -8.42
CA LEU A 752 17.53 -0.30 -9.45
C LEU A 752 18.69 -1.15 -8.90
N LEU A 753 19.19 -0.85 -7.69
CA LEU A 753 20.28 -1.59 -7.04
C LEU A 753 20.01 -3.09 -6.85
N GLN A 754 18.74 -3.50 -6.78
CA GLN A 754 18.35 -4.91 -6.64
C GLN A 754 18.18 -5.61 -7.99
N ARG A 755 17.99 -4.86 -9.08
CA ARG A 755 17.60 -5.43 -10.38
C ARG A 755 18.58 -5.21 -11.53
N TYR A 756 19.52 -4.26 -11.45
CA TYR A 756 20.38 -3.91 -12.59
C TYR A 756 21.20 -5.09 -13.14
N LYS A 757 21.55 -6.09 -12.31
CA LYS A 757 22.25 -7.30 -12.78
C LYS A 757 21.37 -8.10 -13.74
N ARG A 758 20.15 -8.44 -13.31
CA ARG A 758 19.14 -9.08 -14.14
C ARG A 758 18.77 -8.23 -15.36
N ASP A 759 18.57 -6.94 -15.14
CA ASP A 759 17.98 -6.06 -16.14
C ASP A 759 18.98 -5.54 -17.17
N ALA A 760 20.29 -5.61 -16.89
CA ALA A 760 21.34 -5.26 -17.84
C ALA A 760 22.32 -6.40 -18.13
N LEU A 761 22.98 -6.97 -17.11
CA LEU A 761 24.08 -7.93 -17.32
C LEU A 761 23.59 -9.25 -17.94
N GLU A 762 22.38 -9.67 -17.59
CA GLU A 762 21.80 -10.93 -18.05
C GLU A 762 21.01 -10.78 -19.37
N GLN A 763 20.96 -9.58 -19.96
CA GLN A 763 20.22 -9.37 -21.20
C GLN A 763 20.97 -9.90 -22.43
N PRO A 764 20.30 -10.66 -23.32
CA PRO A 764 20.92 -11.23 -24.52
C PRO A 764 21.55 -10.15 -25.41
N GLY A 765 22.85 -10.32 -25.68
CA GLY A 765 23.60 -9.43 -26.56
C GLY A 765 23.92 -8.05 -26.00
N ALA A 766 23.68 -7.79 -24.70
CA ALA A 766 23.98 -6.48 -24.09
C ALA A 766 25.47 -6.10 -24.22
N LYS A 767 25.71 -4.87 -24.70
CA LYS A 767 27.06 -4.27 -24.82
C LYS A 767 27.16 -2.84 -24.30
N PHE A 768 26.04 -2.13 -24.28
CA PHE A 768 25.96 -0.77 -23.75
C PHE A 768 24.81 -0.71 -22.74
N VAL A 769 25.00 0.06 -21.67
CA VAL A 769 23.97 0.29 -20.66
C VAL A 769 23.85 1.79 -20.40
N VAL A 770 22.66 2.33 -20.60
CA VAL A 770 22.30 3.70 -20.24
C VAL A 770 21.67 3.67 -18.85
N VAL A 771 22.13 4.54 -17.96
CA VAL A 771 21.50 4.80 -16.65
C VAL A 771 20.87 6.17 -16.70
N PHE A 772 19.54 6.22 -16.71
CA PHE A 772 18.73 7.43 -16.70
C PHE A 772 17.62 7.31 -15.66
N GLU A 773 17.98 7.50 -14.40
CA GLU A 773 17.11 7.33 -13.24
C GLU A 773 17.54 8.28 -12.12
N GLY A 774 16.80 8.35 -11.00
CA GLY A 774 17.15 9.13 -9.82
C GLY A 774 16.15 10.23 -9.45
N VAL A 775 15.23 10.56 -10.36
CA VAL A 775 14.22 11.61 -10.08
C VAL A 775 13.26 11.20 -8.96
N ASN A 776 12.95 9.90 -8.84
CA ASN A 776 12.09 9.36 -7.78
C ASN A 776 12.82 9.13 -6.44
N ASP A 777 14.14 9.29 -6.40
CA ASP A 777 14.91 9.35 -5.15
C ASP A 777 14.94 10.79 -4.61
N ILE A 778 15.03 11.77 -5.50
CA ILE A 778 15.09 13.20 -5.16
C ILE A 778 13.70 13.76 -4.85
N GLY A 779 12.72 13.51 -5.72
CA GLY A 779 11.42 14.19 -5.70
C GLY A 779 10.53 13.89 -4.49
N PRO A 780 10.38 12.63 -4.06
CA PRO A 780 9.59 12.27 -2.88
C PRO A 780 10.30 12.49 -1.53
N SER A 781 11.62 12.62 -1.51
CA SER A 781 12.40 12.70 -0.26
C SER A 781 12.28 14.08 0.41
N ALA A 782 12.51 14.15 1.72
CA ALA A 782 12.40 15.41 2.47
C ALA A 782 13.30 16.51 1.89
N THR A 783 12.84 17.76 1.96
CA THR A 783 13.53 18.93 1.36
C THR A 783 14.69 19.45 2.21
N ASP A 784 14.92 18.90 3.41
CA ASP A 784 16.02 19.35 4.26
C ASP A 784 17.39 19.02 3.65
N GLU A 785 18.35 19.92 3.87
CA GLU A 785 19.69 19.83 3.29
C GLU A 785 20.40 18.51 3.63
N ALA A 786 20.21 18.01 4.86
CA ALA A 786 20.86 16.78 5.30
C ALA A 786 20.33 15.56 4.53
N THR A 787 19.02 15.45 4.34
CA THR A 787 18.40 14.41 3.53
C THR A 787 18.82 14.52 2.07
N GLN A 788 18.75 15.71 1.49
CA GLN A 788 19.13 15.95 0.11
C GLN A 788 20.61 15.65 -0.16
N LYS A 789 21.50 15.97 0.79
CA LYS A 789 22.91 15.58 0.74
C LYS A 789 23.08 14.06 0.78
N ARG A 790 22.37 13.35 1.66
CA ARG A 790 22.42 11.87 1.71
C ARG A 790 21.92 11.24 0.42
N ILE A 791 20.84 11.75 -0.17
CA ILE A 791 20.32 11.27 -1.46
C ILE A 791 21.35 11.49 -2.58
N LYS A 792 21.95 12.67 -2.67
CA LYS A 792 23.02 12.96 -3.63
C LYS A 792 24.18 11.97 -3.51
N GLU A 793 24.70 11.78 -2.30
CA GLU A 793 25.84 10.91 -2.03
C GLU A 793 25.49 9.44 -2.30
N GLY A 794 24.29 9.00 -1.89
CA GLY A 794 23.79 7.66 -2.16
C GLY A 794 23.63 7.38 -3.65
N LEU A 795 23.05 8.31 -4.41
CA LEU A 795 22.87 8.18 -5.87
C LEU A 795 24.22 8.09 -6.58
N ILE A 796 25.16 8.98 -6.24
CA ILE A 796 26.52 8.92 -6.81
C ILE A 796 27.20 7.59 -6.49
N ALA A 797 27.12 7.11 -5.25
CA ALA A 797 27.68 5.81 -4.86
C ALA A 797 27.04 4.65 -5.62
N ALA A 798 25.72 4.67 -5.80
CA ALA A 798 24.99 3.68 -6.58
C ALA A 798 25.38 3.70 -8.07
N TYR A 799 25.49 4.89 -8.68
CA TYR A 799 25.99 5.03 -10.05
C TYR A 799 27.40 4.47 -10.20
N ILE A 800 28.28 4.74 -9.25
CA ILE A 800 29.65 4.18 -9.23
C ILE A 800 29.62 2.66 -9.19
N GLN A 801 28.83 2.07 -8.29
CA GLN A 801 28.72 0.62 -8.17
C GLN A 801 28.16 -0.03 -9.44
N ILE A 802 27.06 0.52 -9.98
CA ILE A 802 26.39 0.02 -11.18
C ILE A 802 27.35 0.08 -12.37
N ALA A 803 27.99 1.23 -12.61
CA ALA A 803 28.91 1.37 -13.73
C ALA A 803 30.14 0.46 -13.59
N LYS A 804 30.70 0.32 -12.38
CA LYS A 804 31.81 -0.60 -12.10
C LYS A 804 31.45 -2.04 -12.47
N ASP A 805 30.28 -2.52 -12.06
CA ASP A 805 29.85 -3.89 -12.33
C ASP A 805 29.57 -4.13 -13.82
N ILE A 806 28.98 -3.15 -14.51
CA ILE A 806 28.75 -3.21 -15.96
C ILE A 806 30.08 -3.24 -16.73
N LYS A 807 31.04 -2.39 -16.36
CA LYS A 807 32.38 -2.40 -16.96
C LYS A 807 33.13 -3.69 -16.68
N LYS A 808 32.99 -4.26 -15.47
CA LYS A 808 33.55 -5.57 -15.13
C LYS A 808 32.97 -6.69 -16.00
N ALA A 809 31.73 -6.56 -16.44
CA ALA A 809 31.10 -7.48 -17.40
C ALA A 809 31.53 -7.21 -18.87
N GLY A 810 32.46 -6.28 -19.12
CA GLY A 810 32.96 -5.95 -20.45
C GLY A 810 32.00 -5.13 -21.30
N MET A 811 31.03 -4.46 -20.67
CA MET A 811 30.05 -3.58 -21.31
C MET A 811 30.42 -2.11 -21.07
N ALA A 812 30.00 -1.23 -21.98
CA ALA A 812 30.19 0.21 -21.86
C ALA A 812 28.98 0.88 -21.17
N THR A 813 29.23 1.97 -20.48
CA THR A 813 28.26 2.66 -19.62
C THR A 813 28.01 4.09 -20.08
N ILE A 814 26.75 4.51 -20.05
CA ILE A 814 26.31 5.86 -20.45
C ILE A 814 25.47 6.45 -19.33
N GLY A 815 25.92 7.55 -18.73
CA GLY A 815 25.14 8.29 -17.75
C GLY A 815 24.27 9.37 -18.41
N ALA A 816 22.99 9.44 -18.07
CA ALA A 816 22.10 10.50 -18.55
C ALA A 816 21.71 11.47 -17.44
N THR A 817 21.77 12.77 -17.72
CA THR A 817 21.37 13.81 -16.77
C THR A 817 19.88 13.74 -16.43
N ILE A 818 19.54 13.88 -15.14
CA ILE A 818 18.18 13.93 -14.60
C ILE A 818 17.48 15.20 -15.08
N THR A 819 16.30 15.07 -15.70
CA THR A 819 15.55 16.19 -16.28
C THR A 819 14.82 17.02 -15.22
N GLN A 820 14.27 18.15 -15.65
CA GLN A 820 13.66 19.20 -14.82
C GLN A 820 12.41 18.73 -14.06
N MET A 821 12.09 19.44 -12.96
CA MET A 821 10.97 19.12 -12.07
C MET A 821 10.06 20.32 -11.78
N LEU A 822 10.42 21.56 -12.18
CA LEU A 822 9.63 22.75 -11.86
C LEU A 822 8.23 22.67 -12.48
N GLY A 823 7.21 22.86 -11.63
CA GLY A 823 5.80 22.68 -11.97
C GLY A 823 5.22 21.38 -11.42
N ASN A 824 6.07 20.46 -10.96
CA ASN A 824 5.69 19.23 -10.28
C ASN A 824 5.81 19.35 -8.75
N GLN A 825 5.08 18.53 -8.00
CA GLN A 825 5.22 18.38 -6.54
C GLN A 825 6.60 17.89 -6.09
N TYR A 826 7.40 17.32 -7.01
CA TYR A 826 8.78 16.93 -6.74
C TYR A 826 9.72 18.12 -6.58
N HIS A 827 9.38 19.30 -7.08
CA HIS A 827 10.29 20.44 -7.04
C HIS A 827 10.37 21.09 -5.65
N SER A 828 11.60 21.41 -5.24
CA SER A 828 11.93 22.44 -4.26
C SER A 828 13.29 23.04 -4.63
N PRO A 829 13.65 24.23 -4.13
CA PRO A 829 14.99 24.79 -4.34
C PRO A 829 16.11 23.83 -3.91
N GLU A 830 15.96 23.16 -2.78
CA GLU A 830 16.97 22.23 -2.23
C GLU A 830 17.11 20.97 -3.08
N ARG A 831 16.00 20.42 -3.57
CA ARG A 831 15.99 19.28 -4.49
C ARG A 831 16.59 19.63 -5.85
N GLU A 832 16.39 20.85 -6.31
CA GLU A 832 17.01 21.35 -7.54
C GLU A 832 18.54 21.47 -7.39
N VAL A 833 19.02 21.97 -6.26
CA VAL A 833 20.47 21.98 -5.93
C VAL A 833 21.03 20.55 -5.99
N THR A 834 20.33 19.56 -5.44
CA THR A 834 20.72 18.15 -5.53
C THR A 834 20.77 17.65 -6.97
N ARG A 835 19.71 17.88 -7.75
CA ARG A 835 19.61 17.45 -9.15
C ARG A 835 20.75 18.03 -9.99
N VAL A 836 21.00 19.33 -9.87
CA VAL A 836 22.08 20.03 -10.58
C VAL A 836 23.45 19.46 -10.17
N ALA A 837 23.69 19.26 -8.88
CA ALA A 837 24.96 18.69 -8.41
C ALA A 837 25.22 17.27 -8.94
N ILE A 838 24.18 16.43 -9.04
CA ILE A 838 24.27 15.10 -9.65
C ILE A 838 24.54 15.20 -11.15
N ASN A 839 23.82 16.08 -11.85
CA ASN A 839 24.01 16.29 -13.29
C ASN A 839 25.42 16.80 -13.62
N ASP A 840 25.95 17.74 -12.84
CA ASP A 840 27.32 18.21 -12.97
C ASP A 840 28.34 17.09 -12.79
N TRP A 841 28.09 16.18 -11.84
CA TRP A 841 28.91 14.99 -11.64
C TRP A 841 28.83 14.02 -12.82
N ILE A 842 27.62 13.78 -13.35
CA ILE A 842 27.40 12.96 -14.55
C ILE A 842 28.18 13.55 -15.73
N LEU A 843 28.01 14.84 -16.03
CA LEU A 843 28.61 15.52 -17.19
C LEU A 843 30.14 15.59 -17.16
N LYS A 844 30.76 15.53 -15.98
CA LYS A 844 32.22 15.38 -15.82
C LYS A 844 32.69 13.93 -16.03
N ASN A 845 31.88 13.11 -16.68
CA ASN A 845 32.03 11.67 -16.90
C ASN A 845 32.16 10.84 -15.61
N GLY A 846 31.76 11.40 -14.45
CA GLY A 846 31.79 10.79 -13.11
C GLY A 846 32.58 9.49 -13.00
N THR A 847 31.91 8.37 -13.32
CA THR A 847 32.54 7.06 -13.58
C THR A 847 32.09 6.40 -14.89
N PHE A 848 31.25 7.06 -15.70
CA PHE A 848 30.69 6.50 -16.93
C PHE A 848 31.69 6.58 -18.10
N ASP A 849 31.55 5.70 -19.09
CA ASP A 849 32.40 5.77 -20.31
C ASP A 849 31.96 6.92 -21.22
N HIS A 850 30.64 7.18 -21.26
CA HIS A 850 30.03 8.26 -22.01
C HIS A 850 28.90 8.92 -21.21
N THR A 851 28.45 10.08 -21.67
CA THR A 851 27.38 10.86 -21.03
C THR A 851 26.42 11.43 -22.07
N VAL A 852 25.17 11.64 -21.68
CA VAL A 852 24.16 12.33 -22.48
C VAL A 852 23.45 13.40 -21.64
N ASP A 853 23.43 14.63 -22.14
CA ASP A 853 22.80 15.78 -21.48
C ASP A 853 21.34 15.93 -21.95
N PHE A 854 20.46 15.07 -21.45
CA PHE A 854 19.02 15.22 -21.70
C PHE A 854 18.43 16.47 -21.04
N ALA A 855 18.95 16.90 -19.88
CA ALA A 855 18.40 18.03 -19.13
C ALA A 855 18.52 19.33 -19.94
N SER A 856 19.65 19.59 -20.57
CA SER A 856 19.83 20.78 -21.43
C SER A 856 19.14 20.65 -22.79
N LEU A 857 18.81 19.44 -23.23
CA LEU A 857 18.11 19.22 -24.52
C LEU A 857 16.65 19.63 -24.47
N ILE A 858 15.95 19.39 -23.34
CA ILE A 858 14.50 19.56 -23.25
C ILE A 858 14.06 20.59 -22.20
N GLY A 859 14.99 21.18 -21.46
CA GLY A 859 14.70 22.15 -20.41
C GLY A 859 15.70 23.30 -20.35
N SER A 860 15.35 24.28 -19.52
CA SER A 860 16.19 25.46 -19.23
C SER A 860 16.11 25.73 -17.73
N GLY A 861 17.26 25.70 -17.06
CA GLY A 861 17.31 25.75 -15.60
C GLY A 861 16.60 24.54 -14.99
N ASP A 862 15.65 24.81 -14.11
CA ASP A 862 14.85 23.85 -13.35
C ASP A 862 13.52 23.47 -14.04
N LYS A 863 13.21 24.08 -15.19
CA LYS A 863 11.95 23.92 -15.93
C LYS A 863 12.10 23.20 -17.27
N LEU A 864 11.18 22.28 -17.57
CA LEU A 864 10.99 21.80 -18.94
C LEU A 864 10.54 22.94 -19.86
N LEU A 865 11.02 22.94 -21.10
CA LEU A 865 10.52 23.91 -22.08
C LEU A 865 9.04 23.62 -22.36
N PRO A 866 8.16 24.63 -22.47
CA PRO A 866 6.72 24.41 -22.59
C PRO A 866 6.30 23.49 -23.75
N GLN A 867 7.02 23.53 -24.87
CA GLN A 867 6.75 22.66 -26.02
C GLN A 867 7.15 21.19 -25.80
N TYR A 868 7.89 20.90 -24.73
CA TYR A 868 8.41 19.57 -24.38
C TYR A 868 7.79 18.99 -23.11
N ASP A 869 7.03 19.78 -22.36
CA ASP A 869 6.30 19.35 -21.17
C ASP A 869 4.99 18.65 -21.56
N SER A 870 4.66 17.57 -20.86
CA SER A 870 3.35 16.90 -20.96
C SER A 870 2.26 17.60 -20.14
N GLY A 871 2.64 18.59 -19.32
CA GLY A 871 1.76 19.46 -18.54
C GLY A 871 1.89 19.29 -17.03
N ASP A 872 2.79 18.42 -16.55
CA ASP A 872 3.00 18.15 -15.12
C ASP A 872 4.36 18.63 -14.59
N GLY A 873 5.16 19.31 -15.41
CA GLY A 873 6.46 19.86 -15.04
C GLY A 873 7.56 18.81 -14.80
N LEU A 874 7.31 17.53 -15.11
CA LEU A 874 8.23 16.42 -14.86
C LEU A 874 8.40 15.51 -16.09
N HIS A 875 7.30 15.11 -16.71
CA HIS A 875 7.29 14.13 -17.78
C HIS A 875 7.35 14.78 -19.17
N PRO A 876 8.30 14.38 -20.03
CA PRO A 876 8.37 14.87 -21.40
C PRO A 876 7.18 14.38 -22.26
N ASN A 877 6.79 15.19 -23.25
CA ASN A 877 5.80 14.82 -24.26
C ASN A 877 6.44 14.12 -25.49
N PRO A 878 5.67 13.66 -26.48
CA PRO A 878 6.22 12.97 -27.65
C PRO A 878 7.22 13.79 -28.47
N ALA A 879 7.06 15.11 -28.54
CA ALA A 879 8.00 15.98 -29.24
C ALA A 879 9.38 16.00 -28.56
N ALA A 880 9.39 16.03 -27.22
CA ALA A 880 10.60 15.92 -26.42
C ALA A 880 11.25 14.54 -26.56
N TYR A 881 10.46 13.46 -26.51
CA TYR A 881 10.95 12.10 -26.70
C TYR A 881 11.58 11.87 -28.06
N LYS A 882 10.96 12.39 -29.13
CA LYS A 882 11.57 12.39 -30.47
C LYS A 882 12.90 13.13 -30.48
N LEU A 883 12.98 14.30 -29.84
CA LEU A 883 14.22 15.07 -29.75
C LEU A 883 15.30 14.29 -28.99
N MET A 884 14.98 13.72 -27.83
CA MET A 884 15.91 12.92 -27.02
C MET A 884 16.46 11.73 -27.79
N GLY A 885 15.61 10.95 -28.47
CA GLY A 885 16.06 9.80 -29.27
C GLY A 885 16.92 10.19 -30.47
N THR A 886 16.54 11.26 -31.19
CA THR A 886 17.28 11.73 -32.38
C THR A 886 18.56 12.51 -32.05
N LYS A 887 18.69 13.05 -30.83
CA LYS A 887 19.89 13.74 -30.36
C LYS A 887 20.78 12.89 -29.46
N PHE A 888 20.38 11.65 -29.17
CA PHE A 888 21.24 10.70 -28.49
C PHE A 888 22.56 10.53 -29.25
N PRO A 889 23.73 10.51 -28.59
CA PRO A 889 25.03 10.50 -29.25
C PRO A 889 25.40 9.11 -29.80
N ILE A 890 24.69 8.62 -30.83
CA ILE A 890 24.80 7.26 -31.35
C ILE A 890 26.21 6.86 -31.87
N LYS A 891 27.12 7.83 -32.06
CA LYS A 891 28.52 7.55 -32.42
C LYS A 891 29.26 6.77 -31.33
N VAL A 892 28.81 6.82 -30.07
CA VAL A 892 29.38 6.01 -28.98
C VAL A 892 29.29 4.50 -29.23
N PHE A 893 28.40 4.07 -30.13
CA PHE A 893 28.25 2.66 -30.52
C PHE A 893 29.21 2.21 -31.62
N LYS A 894 29.93 3.13 -32.26
CA LYS A 894 30.97 2.82 -33.25
C LYS A 894 32.26 2.53 -32.50
N LYS A 895 32.66 1.26 -32.45
CA LYS A 895 34.01 0.86 -32.06
C LYS A 895 34.97 1.01 -33.22
#